data_AF-A0A7G2BYS7-F1
#
_entry.id   AF-A0A7G2BYS7-F1
#
_cell.length_a   1.000
_cell.length_b   1.000
_cell.length_c   1.000
_cell.angle_alpha   90.00
_cell.angle_beta   90.00
_cell.angle_gamma   90.00
#
_symmetry.space_group_name_H-M   'P 1'
#
loop_
_entity.id
_entity.type
_entity.pdbx_description
1 polymer ?
#
loop_
_entity_poly.entity_id
_entity_poly.type
_entity_poly.pdbx_seq_one_letter_code
_entity_poly.pdbx_strand_id
1 'polypeptide(L)'
;MGQRGKGDADQGANLLGLSSPDIVALAFRLKRPPVGSPRSTFTALSAQQEGILSELFARGDAASAASCATNWLNRGLLFEHPSKEALRGEKLEESEAWLFDGITYVRGALFLSQSTPNLYMDVLESSPLLLARCVRDEKVVSRLTNHAAVLAVVKRFLEEVTFCPAETPNRKGEKTSDIEVYWRAVSPLLRLIRTHLQSEKVQSRQRLLDLFMTALEHSTQSQQQTDKMKAALRNSTESICSSLLHNEATVRHIGLSVFAKLACCLRRASIHLPNALVACLFLCMGQSSTAPVEGNDDTLLGFVNSRPTDRWKAALVLIHEAEASKAVRVTPLHFRCLLSGMQSIPAVETWEVALRCLSVFKKVYRVDPDENSVGRLLQYHRRIGWEKSLQLAMPKLGRTSKVNKIVQAIATSTAGVEVKRKVLDTLLQSKNFPEMDPLTFLYAIYMCTSSNDYSLLRTFWGGFLHCHQGTSFALAVAVTVVGYLDVHNYSELDQFLKDAQNSKRRSADSINLLVSASVLSKLLQEDNEGALAALHAHVSTSEPSAEVKRSLTGVFDTALVLLSLTGMEHLHEPILLVYDVLEFSCLDQVVSGLKKGTRKRLYIPASHVKEKEVVAAKLFGRLTSTSLTGGTALEEGIAMAMGESCTRAGVGPEYFSAAFI
;
A
#
# COMPACT_ATOMS: atom_id res chain seq x y z
N MET A 1 91.52 -0.12 -6.36
CA MET A 1 90.77 -0.13 -7.63
C MET A 1 89.29 0.00 -7.30
N GLY A 2 88.70 1.18 -7.56
CA GLY A 2 87.25 1.32 -7.75
C GLY A 2 86.82 0.63 -9.06
N GLN A 3 85.55 0.46 -9.39
CA GLN A 3 84.39 1.28 -9.09
C GLN A 3 83.11 0.42 -9.03
N ARG A 4 82.17 0.92 -8.20
CA ARG A 4 80.73 0.69 -8.27
C ARG A 4 80.15 1.12 -9.64
N GLY A 5 79.23 0.32 -10.16
CA GLY A 5 78.00 0.76 -10.86
C GLY A 5 76.88 -0.15 -10.33
N LYS A 6 75.93 0.26 -9.48
CA LYS A 6 74.87 1.27 -9.62
C LYS A 6 74.03 1.02 -10.87
N GLY A 7 72.86 0.40 -10.69
CA GLY A 7 71.87 0.23 -11.75
C GLY A 7 70.73 -0.77 -11.48
N ASP A 8 70.20 -0.90 -10.25
CA ASP A 8 68.98 -1.69 -9.98
C ASP A 8 67.89 -0.84 -9.30
N ALA A 9 67.80 0.42 -9.71
CA ALA A 9 66.78 1.36 -9.26
C ALA A 9 66.33 2.21 -10.44
N ASP A 10 65.80 1.56 -11.49
CA ASP A 10 65.00 2.19 -12.54
C ASP A 10 64.45 1.10 -13.48
N GLN A 11 63.39 0.40 -13.05
CA GLN A 11 62.51 -0.30 -13.98
C GLN A 11 61.07 -0.09 -13.52
N GLY A 12 60.53 1.10 -13.81
CA GLY A 12 59.12 1.16 -14.18
C GLY A 12 58.98 0.32 -15.45
N ALA A 13 58.63 -0.96 -15.30
CA ALA A 13 58.45 -1.86 -16.43
C ALA A 13 57.48 -1.20 -17.42
N ASN A 14 57.87 -1.07 -18.69
CA ASN A 14 57.04 -0.46 -19.71
C ASN A 14 55.87 -1.41 -20.03
N LEU A 15 54.80 -1.34 -19.24
CA LEU A 15 53.66 -2.26 -19.30
C LEU A 15 52.88 -2.15 -20.62
N LEU A 16 52.99 -1.02 -21.32
CA LEU A 16 52.28 -0.72 -22.57
C LEU A 16 52.63 -1.67 -23.73
N GLY A 17 53.79 -2.34 -23.69
CA GLY A 17 54.23 -3.28 -24.72
C GLY A 17 53.99 -4.76 -24.42
N LEU A 18 53.49 -5.11 -23.23
CA LEU A 18 53.29 -6.49 -22.78
C LEU A 18 51.86 -6.95 -23.02
N SER A 19 51.65 -8.24 -23.29
CA SER A 19 50.30 -8.84 -23.32
C SER A 19 49.71 -8.96 -21.90
N SER A 20 48.38 -9.02 -21.73
CA SER A 20 47.78 -9.21 -20.39
C SER A 20 48.31 -10.44 -19.64
N PRO A 21 48.50 -11.61 -20.28
CA PRO A 21 49.16 -12.77 -19.65
C PRO A 21 50.58 -12.49 -19.14
N ASP A 22 51.38 -11.73 -19.89
CA ASP A 22 52.76 -11.38 -19.48
C ASP A 22 52.75 -10.45 -18.27
N ILE A 23 51.80 -9.51 -18.21
CA ILE A 23 51.59 -8.63 -17.06
C ILE A 23 51.18 -9.45 -15.82
N VAL A 24 50.28 -10.43 -15.97
CA VAL A 24 49.89 -11.34 -14.88
C VAL A 24 51.07 -12.19 -14.41
N ALA A 25 51.88 -12.71 -15.32
CA ALA A 25 53.09 -13.45 -14.97
C ALA A 25 54.09 -12.59 -14.18
N LEU A 26 54.22 -11.31 -14.53
CA LEU A 26 55.03 -10.35 -13.80
C LEU A 26 54.45 -10.05 -12.41
N ALA A 27 53.13 -9.87 -12.32
CA ALA A 27 52.42 -9.66 -11.06
C ALA A 27 52.64 -10.83 -10.07
N PHE A 28 52.60 -12.07 -10.55
CA PHE A 28 52.76 -13.27 -9.72
C PHE A 28 54.20 -13.48 -9.25
N ARG A 29 55.19 -12.76 -9.79
CA ARG A 29 56.60 -12.80 -9.37
C ARG A 29 56.92 -11.82 -8.24
N LEU A 30 56.02 -10.88 -7.92
CA LEU A 30 56.22 -9.93 -6.83
C LEU A 30 56.37 -10.66 -5.48
N LYS A 31 57.27 -10.16 -4.63
CA LYS A 31 57.58 -10.72 -3.31
C LYS A 31 57.40 -9.67 -2.22
N ARG A 32 56.98 -10.12 -1.03
CA ARG A 32 56.89 -9.26 0.16
C ARG A 32 58.30 -8.82 0.58
N PRO A 33 58.55 -7.52 0.82
CA PRO A 33 59.83 -7.05 1.35
C PRO A 33 60.07 -7.65 2.75
N PRO A 34 61.31 -7.98 3.12
CA PRO A 34 61.62 -8.50 4.45
C PRO A 34 61.30 -7.47 5.54
N VAL A 35 60.94 -7.96 6.73
CA VAL A 35 60.65 -7.13 7.91
C VAL A 35 61.89 -6.28 8.24
N GLY A 36 61.71 -4.96 8.38
CA GLY A 36 62.81 -3.99 8.57
C GLY A 36 63.31 -3.32 7.28
N SER A 37 62.73 -3.62 6.12
CA SER A 37 63.03 -2.91 4.87
C SER A 37 62.65 -1.42 4.95
N PRO A 38 63.39 -0.51 4.28
CA PRO A 38 63.05 0.90 4.28
C PRO A 38 61.71 1.16 3.59
N ARG A 39 60.99 2.21 4.03
CA ARG A 39 59.70 2.63 3.48
C ARG A 39 59.71 2.78 1.95
N SER A 40 60.83 3.21 1.38
CA SER A 40 61.01 3.36 -0.07
C SER A 40 60.79 2.06 -0.86
N THR A 41 61.15 0.90 -0.28
CA THR A 41 60.94 -0.42 -0.90
C THR A 41 59.47 -0.78 -0.94
N PHE A 42 58.71 -0.47 0.12
CA PHE A 42 57.26 -0.69 0.16
C PHE A 42 56.50 0.26 -0.76
N THR A 43 56.93 1.53 -0.88
CA THR A 43 56.33 2.48 -1.83
C THR A 43 56.60 2.10 -3.28
N ALA A 44 57.80 1.58 -3.60
CA ALA A 44 58.12 1.09 -4.94
C ALA A 44 57.28 -0.14 -5.33
N LEU A 45 57.12 -1.09 -4.40
CA LEU A 45 56.21 -2.23 -4.59
C LEU A 45 54.76 -1.77 -4.78
N SER A 46 54.29 -0.82 -3.98
CA SER A 46 52.93 -0.29 -4.07
C SER A 46 52.68 0.38 -5.43
N ALA A 47 53.64 1.19 -5.91
CA ALA A 47 53.54 1.83 -7.23
C ALA A 47 53.54 0.80 -8.37
N GLN A 48 54.30 -0.29 -8.24
CA GLN A 48 54.29 -1.38 -9.22
C GLN A 48 52.96 -2.16 -9.20
N GLN A 49 52.41 -2.46 -8.03
CA GLN A 49 51.10 -3.09 -7.87
C GLN A 49 49.98 -2.21 -8.45
N GLU A 50 50.00 -0.90 -8.16
CA GLU A 50 49.07 0.07 -8.71
C GLU A 50 49.16 0.16 -10.24
N GLY A 51 50.38 0.25 -10.79
CA GLY A 51 50.58 0.31 -12.25
C GLY A 51 50.06 -0.95 -12.97
N ILE A 52 50.31 -2.14 -12.41
CA ILE A 52 49.80 -3.41 -12.95
C ILE A 52 48.26 -3.44 -12.95
N LEU A 53 47.62 -3.10 -11.83
CA LEU A 53 46.16 -3.10 -11.75
C LEU A 53 45.56 -2.03 -12.67
N SER A 54 46.15 -0.82 -12.70
CA SER A 54 45.70 0.27 -13.58
C SER A 54 45.70 -0.14 -15.03
N GLU A 55 46.77 -0.80 -15.50
CA GLU A 55 46.90 -1.23 -16.89
C GLU A 55 45.90 -2.35 -17.23
N LEU A 56 45.73 -3.34 -16.36
CA LEU A 56 44.76 -4.42 -16.58
C LEU A 56 43.31 -3.90 -16.60
N PHE A 57 42.96 -2.97 -15.71
CA PHE A 57 41.64 -2.32 -15.74
C PHE A 57 41.45 -1.42 -16.96
N ALA A 58 42.49 -0.69 -17.39
CA ALA A 58 42.43 0.13 -18.62
C ALA A 58 42.19 -0.72 -19.87
N ARG A 59 42.66 -1.98 -19.87
CA ARG A 59 42.40 -2.97 -20.94
C ARG A 59 41.06 -3.68 -20.82
N GLY A 60 40.29 -3.43 -19.76
CA GLY A 60 39.04 -4.14 -19.48
C GLY A 60 39.22 -5.57 -18.95
N ASP A 61 40.44 -5.99 -18.62
CA ASP A 61 40.74 -7.33 -18.11
C ASP A 61 40.62 -7.39 -16.57
N ALA A 62 39.39 -7.18 -16.08
CA ALA A 62 39.10 -7.15 -14.65
C ALA A 62 39.30 -8.51 -13.97
N ALA A 63 39.10 -9.62 -14.68
CA ALA A 63 39.32 -10.97 -14.16
C ALA A 63 40.80 -11.22 -13.85
N SER A 64 41.71 -10.87 -14.77
CA SER A 64 43.15 -10.97 -14.53
C SER A 64 43.62 -10.05 -13.41
N ALA A 65 43.11 -8.80 -13.37
CA ALA A 65 43.41 -7.87 -12.29
C ALA A 65 42.98 -8.41 -10.91
N ALA A 66 41.78 -9.00 -10.83
CA ALA A 66 41.27 -9.64 -9.63
C ALA A 66 42.07 -10.88 -9.22
N SER A 67 42.51 -11.70 -10.17
CA SER A 67 43.39 -12.84 -9.92
C SER A 67 44.74 -12.41 -9.32
N CYS A 68 45.35 -11.35 -9.85
CA CYS A 68 46.57 -10.74 -9.29
C CYS A 68 46.36 -10.25 -7.86
N ALA A 69 45.30 -9.46 -7.62
CA ALA A 69 44.98 -8.95 -6.29
C ALA A 69 44.71 -10.07 -5.28
N THR A 70 43.98 -11.12 -5.68
CA THR A 70 43.71 -12.30 -4.85
C THR A 70 45.00 -13.07 -4.54
N ASN A 71 45.89 -13.25 -5.53
CA ASN A 71 47.20 -13.87 -5.32
C ASN A 71 48.05 -13.10 -4.29
N TRP A 72 48.09 -11.77 -4.41
CA TRP A 72 48.83 -10.91 -3.48
C TRP A 72 48.23 -10.92 -2.09
N LEU A 73 46.90 -10.94 -1.98
CA LEU A 73 46.21 -11.08 -0.70
C LEU A 73 46.59 -12.41 -0.02
N ASN A 74 46.50 -13.53 -0.75
CA ASN A 74 46.85 -14.86 -0.25
C ASN A 74 48.32 -14.99 0.20
N ARG A 75 49.21 -14.14 -0.32
CA ARG A 75 50.63 -14.09 0.01
C ARG A 75 50.99 -12.99 1.03
N GLY A 76 50.02 -12.22 1.52
CA GLY A 76 50.25 -11.13 2.46
C GLY A 76 51.03 -9.95 1.87
N LEU A 77 50.88 -9.68 0.57
CA LEU A 77 51.49 -8.52 -0.12
C LEU A 77 50.57 -7.28 -0.14
N LEU A 78 49.33 -7.41 0.32
CA LEU A 78 48.36 -6.32 0.40
C LEU A 78 48.06 -5.98 1.86
N PHE A 79 47.63 -4.74 2.07
CA PHE A 79 47.07 -4.33 3.35
C PHE A 79 45.72 -5.01 3.56
N GLU A 80 45.60 -5.88 4.56
CA GLU A 80 44.32 -6.44 4.97
C GLU A 80 43.58 -5.40 5.80
N HIS A 81 42.74 -4.60 5.15
CA HIS A 81 42.00 -3.53 5.81
C HIS A 81 41.16 -4.08 6.99
N PRO A 82 41.50 -3.76 8.27
CA PRO A 82 40.54 -3.88 9.35
C PRO A 82 39.47 -2.82 9.05
N SER A 83 38.19 -3.13 9.20
CA SER A 83 37.12 -2.13 9.08
C SER A 83 37.52 -0.82 9.80
N LYS A 84 37.27 0.36 9.22
CA LYS A 84 37.70 1.70 9.73
C LYS A 84 37.55 1.96 11.25
N GLU A 85 36.73 1.19 11.95
CA GLU A 85 36.54 1.21 13.40
C GLU A 85 37.66 0.52 14.19
N ALA A 86 38.32 -0.52 13.66
CA ALA A 86 39.43 -1.21 14.32
C ALA A 86 40.73 -0.38 14.34
N LEU A 87 40.83 0.62 13.47
CA LEU A 87 41.89 1.64 13.50
C LEU A 87 41.75 2.60 14.70
N ARG A 88 40.61 2.63 15.41
CA ARG A 88 40.45 3.37 16.66
C ARG A 88 40.91 2.51 17.85
N GLY A 89 42.18 2.12 17.91
CA GLY A 89 42.74 1.56 19.14
C GLY A 89 43.93 0.62 18.99
N GLU A 90 44.12 -0.05 17.86
CA GLU A 90 45.27 -0.94 17.65
C GLU A 90 46.45 -0.16 17.01
N LYS A 91 47.63 -0.20 17.64
CA LYS A 91 48.88 0.23 17.01
C LYS A 91 49.23 -0.79 15.92
N LEU A 92 49.04 -0.42 14.66
CA LEU A 92 49.55 -1.18 13.51
C LEU A 92 51.08 -1.30 13.61
N GLU A 93 51.63 -2.47 13.27
CA GLU A 93 53.07 -2.59 13.06
C GLU A 93 53.48 -1.69 11.89
N GLU A 94 54.60 -0.96 12.00
CA GLU A 94 55.05 0.02 11.00
C GLU A 94 55.15 -0.56 9.58
N SER A 95 55.45 -1.86 9.45
CA SER A 95 55.53 -2.56 8.17
C SER A 95 54.17 -2.85 7.52
N GLU A 96 53.08 -2.93 8.28
CA GLU A 96 51.73 -3.14 7.71
C GLU A 96 51.13 -1.83 7.19
N ALA A 97 51.44 -0.71 7.85
CA ALA A 97 50.97 0.62 7.45
C ALA A 97 51.49 1.08 6.06
N TRP A 98 52.51 0.41 5.50
CA TRP A 98 53.10 0.74 4.21
C TRP A 98 52.70 -0.21 3.08
N LEU A 99 51.86 -1.22 3.36
CA LEU A 99 51.34 -2.10 2.32
C LEU A 99 50.29 -1.41 1.46
N PHE A 100 50.23 -1.78 0.19
CA PHE A 100 49.25 -1.27 -0.76
C PHE A 100 47.83 -1.73 -0.41
N ASP A 101 46.88 -0.78 -0.33
CA ASP A 101 45.45 -1.08 -0.14
C ASP A 101 44.79 -1.47 -1.48
N GLY A 102 45.10 -2.69 -1.91
CA GLY A 102 44.57 -3.24 -3.16
C GLY A 102 43.05 -3.39 -3.16
N ILE A 103 42.40 -3.55 -1.99
CA ILE A 103 40.94 -3.67 -1.91
C ILE A 103 40.27 -2.33 -2.22
N THR A 104 40.76 -1.23 -1.62
CA THR A 104 40.24 0.10 -1.95
C THR A 104 40.52 0.47 -3.40
N TYR A 105 41.69 0.11 -3.92
CA TYR A 105 42.02 0.34 -5.33
C TYR A 105 41.07 -0.40 -6.28
N VAL A 106 40.94 -1.73 -6.13
CA VAL A 106 40.04 -2.57 -6.96
C VAL A 106 38.60 -2.08 -6.87
N ARG A 107 38.13 -1.73 -5.67
CA ARG A 107 36.80 -1.12 -5.46
C ARG A 107 36.65 0.21 -6.20
N GLY A 108 37.70 1.04 -6.21
CA GLY A 108 37.74 2.28 -6.98
C GLY A 108 37.64 2.04 -8.48
N ALA A 109 38.42 1.10 -9.01
CA ALA A 109 38.39 0.74 -10.41
C ALA A 109 37.02 0.18 -10.84
N LEU A 110 36.42 -0.72 -10.03
CA LEU A 110 35.16 -1.39 -10.37
C LEU A 110 33.93 -0.49 -10.28
N PHE A 111 33.92 0.50 -9.36
CA PHE A 111 32.69 1.23 -9.02
C PHE A 111 32.80 2.76 -9.04
N LEU A 112 34.01 3.33 -9.16
CA LEU A 112 34.22 4.79 -9.21
C LEU A 112 34.73 5.27 -10.59
N SER A 113 35.31 4.38 -11.40
CA SER A 113 35.75 4.73 -12.76
C SER A 113 34.55 4.79 -13.72
N GLN A 114 34.55 5.76 -14.64
CA GLN A 114 33.51 5.88 -15.69
C GLN A 114 33.64 4.81 -16.79
N SER A 115 34.63 3.93 -16.69
CA SER A 115 34.97 2.95 -17.71
C SER A 115 34.16 1.66 -17.56
N THR A 116 33.57 1.25 -18.69
CA THR A 116 32.90 -0.03 -19.01
C THR A 116 31.90 -0.58 -17.97
N PRO A 117 30.59 -0.61 -18.29
CA PRO A 117 29.59 -1.14 -17.37
C PRO A 117 29.80 -2.65 -17.10
N ASN A 118 29.70 -3.04 -15.84
CA ASN A 118 29.66 -4.44 -15.34
C ASN A 118 30.98 -5.21 -15.24
N LEU A 119 32.16 -4.58 -15.21
CA LEU A 119 33.44 -5.26 -14.93
C LEU A 119 33.43 -6.11 -13.64
N TYR A 120 32.58 -5.77 -12.66
CA TYR A 120 32.43 -6.54 -11.43
C TYR A 120 31.83 -7.93 -11.64
N MET A 121 31.17 -8.20 -12.78
CA MET A 121 30.65 -9.54 -13.12
C MET A 121 31.80 -10.48 -13.51
N ASP A 122 32.81 -10.00 -14.24
CA ASP A 122 34.00 -10.81 -14.57
C ASP A 122 34.80 -11.15 -13.29
N VAL A 123 34.82 -10.23 -12.33
CA VAL A 123 35.40 -10.45 -11.00
C VAL A 123 34.56 -11.42 -10.16
N LEU A 124 33.23 -11.42 -10.33
CA LEU A 124 32.34 -12.36 -9.63
C LEU A 124 32.67 -13.81 -9.99
N GLU A 125 32.93 -14.08 -11.27
CA GLU A 125 33.25 -15.43 -11.75
C GLU A 125 34.67 -15.87 -11.37
N SER A 126 35.64 -14.97 -11.44
CA SER A 126 37.06 -15.29 -11.22
C SER A 126 37.50 -15.22 -9.75
N SER A 127 36.93 -14.33 -8.95
CA SER A 127 37.37 -14.06 -7.57
C SER A 127 36.21 -13.51 -6.70
N PRO A 128 35.19 -14.35 -6.39
CA PRO A 128 33.98 -13.91 -5.69
C PRO A 128 34.26 -13.37 -4.28
N LEU A 129 35.26 -13.91 -3.56
CA LEU A 129 35.63 -13.43 -2.23
C LEU A 129 36.19 -12.00 -2.27
N LEU A 130 37.02 -11.68 -3.28
CA LEU A 130 37.55 -10.33 -3.47
C LEU A 130 36.42 -9.34 -3.73
N LEU A 131 35.48 -9.70 -4.61
CA LEU A 131 34.29 -8.88 -4.86
C LEU A 131 33.47 -8.67 -3.58
N ALA A 132 33.25 -9.73 -2.79
CA ALA A 132 32.54 -9.63 -1.52
C ALA A 132 33.24 -8.66 -0.55
N ARG A 133 34.58 -8.61 -0.52
CA ARG A 133 35.34 -7.61 0.27
C ARG A 133 35.11 -6.17 -0.24
N CYS A 134 34.99 -5.97 -1.55
CA CYS A 134 34.75 -4.66 -2.16
C CYS A 134 33.33 -4.10 -1.92
N VAL A 135 32.33 -4.98 -1.82
CA VAL A 135 30.90 -4.61 -1.77
C VAL A 135 30.36 -4.51 -0.32
N ARG A 136 31.25 -4.41 0.67
CA ARG A 136 30.88 -4.17 2.09
C ARG A 136 30.47 -2.72 2.38
N ASP A 137 30.89 -1.76 1.56
CA ASP A 137 30.64 -0.33 1.77
C ASP A 137 29.28 0.07 1.20
N GLU A 138 28.39 0.58 2.05
CA GLU A 138 27.04 0.99 1.66
C GLU A 138 27.04 2.08 0.57
N LYS A 139 28.07 2.93 0.52
CA LYS A 139 28.22 3.96 -0.54
C LYS A 139 28.49 3.36 -1.91
N VAL A 140 29.17 2.21 -1.95
CA VAL A 140 29.41 1.48 -3.20
C VAL A 140 28.15 0.76 -3.63
N VAL A 141 27.50 0.07 -2.70
CA VAL A 141 26.25 -0.65 -2.94
C VAL A 141 25.16 0.30 -3.47
N SER A 142 25.02 1.51 -2.91
CA SER A 142 24.03 2.49 -3.36
C SER A 142 24.20 2.98 -4.80
N ARG A 143 25.38 2.79 -5.40
CA ARG A 143 25.68 3.19 -6.78
C ARG A 143 25.34 2.09 -7.80
N LEU A 144 25.07 0.88 -7.34
CA LEU A 144 24.68 -0.23 -8.21
C LEU A 144 23.23 -0.03 -8.67
N THR A 145 23.04 0.32 -9.93
CA THR A 145 21.72 0.59 -10.52
C THR A 145 21.12 -0.62 -11.23
N ASN A 146 21.96 -1.58 -11.66
CA ASN A 146 21.49 -2.79 -12.32
C ASN A 146 21.05 -3.86 -11.30
N HIS A 147 19.79 -3.78 -10.87
CA HIS A 147 19.25 -4.68 -9.85
C HIS A 147 19.24 -6.17 -10.26
N ALA A 148 19.15 -6.50 -11.55
CA ALA A 148 19.21 -7.88 -12.02
C ALA A 148 20.62 -8.48 -11.87
N ALA A 149 21.65 -7.69 -12.20
CA ALA A 149 23.05 -8.10 -11.96
C ALA A 149 23.35 -8.22 -10.47
N VAL A 150 22.84 -7.30 -9.63
CA VAL A 150 22.98 -7.41 -8.17
C VAL A 150 22.32 -8.68 -7.62
N LEU A 151 21.15 -9.06 -8.14
CA LEU A 151 20.51 -10.32 -7.77
C LEU A 151 21.36 -11.53 -8.15
N ALA A 152 22.04 -11.51 -9.30
CA ALA A 152 22.98 -12.57 -9.68
C ALA A 152 24.17 -12.64 -8.73
N VAL A 153 24.75 -11.50 -8.35
CA VAL A 153 25.83 -11.42 -7.33
C VAL A 153 25.37 -12.01 -5.99
N VAL A 154 24.17 -11.65 -5.52
CA VAL A 154 23.61 -12.20 -4.27
C VAL A 154 23.47 -13.71 -4.34
N LYS A 155 22.90 -14.25 -5.43
CA LYS A 155 22.76 -15.71 -5.61
C LYS A 155 24.11 -16.39 -5.58
N ARG A 156 25.10 -15.84 -6.30
CA ARG A 156 26.44 -16.41 -6.35
C ARG A 156 27.11 -16.40 -4.98
N PHE A 157 27.00 -15.31 -4.21
CA PHE A 157 27.54 -15.28 -2.84
C PHE A 157 26.85 -16.28 -1.90
N LEU A 158 25.53 -16.50 -2.05
CA LEU A 158 24.84 -17.54 -1.27
C LEU A 158 25.31 -18.94 -1.66
N GLU A 159 25.54 -19.20 -2.96
CA GLU A 159 26.15 -20.46 -3.43
C GLU A 159 27.54 -20.66 -2.82
N GLU A 160 28.41 -19.66 -2.88
CA GLU A 160 29.75 -19.74 -2.27
C GLU A 160 29.67 -20.06 -0.77
N VAL A 161 28.73 -19.46 -0.03
CA VAL A 161 28.51 -19.80 1.38
C VAL A 161 28.12 -21.26 1.56
N THR A 162 27.24 -21.81 0.71
CA THR A 162 26.82 -23.22 0.81
C THR A 162 27.94 -24.22 0.51
N PHE A 163 28.90 -23.87 -0.35
CA PHE A 163 30.01 -24.74 -0.71
C PHE A 163 31.28 -24.49 0.12
N CYS A 164 31.33 -23.42 0.92
CA CYS A 164 32.47 -23.09 1.75
C CYS A 164 32.63 -24.13 2.89
N PRO A 165 33.80 -24.75 3.12
CA PRO A 165 33.99 -25.67 4.23
C PRO A 165 33.72 -24.96 5.57
N ALA A 166 33.00 -25.61 6.49
CA ALA A 166 32.65 -25.02 7.80
C ALA A 166 33.89 -24.71 8.68
N GLU A 167 35.03 -25.33 8.37
CA GLU A 167 36.31 -25.18 9.05
C GLU A 167 37.42 -24.89 8.03
N THR A 168 37.47 -23.68 7.47
CA THR A 168 38.74 -23.21 6.91
C THR A 168 39.60 -22.72 8.08
N PRO A 169 40.74 -23.36 8.40
CA PRO A 169 41.64 -22.83 9.41
C PRO A 169 42.05 -21.43 8.94
N ASN A 170 41.78 -20.42 9.78
CA ASN A 170 42.26 -19.06 9.58
C ASN A 170 43.71 -19.16 9.10
N ARG A 171 43.97 -18.73 7.86
CA ARG A 171 45.34 -18.55 7.37
C ARG A 171 46.02 -17.69 8.42
N LYS A 172 47.18 -18.14 8.93
CA LYS A 172 47.86 -17.53 10.10
C LYS A 172 47.76 -16.00 10.07
N GLY A 173 46.89 -15.43 10.91
CA GLY A 173 46.68 -13.98 11.04
C GLY A 173 45.29 -13.44 10.68
N GLU A 174 44.45 -14.14 9.90
CA GLU A 174 43.12 -13.62 9.54
C GLU A 174 42.14 -13.62 10.73
N LYS A 175 41.58 -12.45 11.07
CA LYS A 175 40.61 -12.27 12.17
C LYS A 175 39.15 -12.58 11.75
N THR A 176 38.84 -12.80 10.46
CA THR A 176 37.46 -12.93 9.94
C THR A 176 37.31 -14.09 8.96
N SER A 177 36.29 -14.94 9.13
CA SER A 177 36.00 -16.06 8.23
C SER A 177 35.44 -15.61 6.88
N ASP A 178 35.69 -16.41 5.83
CA ASP A 178 35.15 -16.17 4.47
C ASP A 178 33.61 -16.12 4.46
N ILE A 179 32.97 -16.98 5.27
CA ILE A 179 31.52 -16.98 5.44
C ILE A 179 31.03 -15.63 5.99
N GLU A 180 31.72 -15.03 6.98
CA GLU A 180 31.38 -13.69 7.47
C GLU A 180 31.50 -12.66 6.35
N VAL A 181 32.54 -12.75 5.51
CA VAL A 181 32.77 -11.82 4.40
C VAL A 181 31.58 -11.79 3.45
N TYR A 182 31.09 -12.97 3.04
CA TYR A 182 29.95 -13.08 2.13
C TYR A 182 28.67 -12.54 2.76
N TRP A 183 28.35 -12.90 4.01
CA TRP A 183 27.14 -12.38 4.66
C TRP A 183 27.13 -10.87 4.82
N ARG A 184 28.30 -10.29 5.12
CA ARG A 184 28.46 -8.83 5.22
C ARG A 184 28.31 -8.13 3.87
N ALA A 185 28.57 -8.80 2.75
CA ALA A 185 28.29 -8.30 1.41
C ALA A 185 26.82 -8.51 0.99
N VAL A 186 26.24 -9.67 1.31
CA VAL A 186 24.85 -10.03 0.99
C VAL A 186 23.85 -9.09 1.68
N SER A 187 24.06 -8.75 2.95
CA SER A 187 23.16 -7.90 3.74
C SER A 187 22.82 -6.55 3.06
N PRO A 188 23.80 -5.69 2.69
CA PRO A 188 23.50 -4.43 2.03
C PRO A 188 22.97 -4.61 0.60
N LEU A 189 23.39 -5.64 -0.14
CA LEU A 189 22.89 -5.92 -1.49
C LEU A 189 21.41 -6.31 -1.48
N LEU A 190 20.98 -7.17 -0.55
CA LEU A 190 19.57 -7.53 -0.38
C LEU A 190 18.70 -6.32 -0.02
N ARG A 191 19.23 -5.40 0.78
CA ARG A 191 18.55 -4.14 1.12
C ARG A 191 18.33 -3.29 -0.13
N LEU A 192 19.34 -3.20 -1.01
CA LEU A 192 19.27 -2.44 -2.26
C LEU A 192 18.22 -3.02 -3.23
N ILE A 193 18.18 -4.33 -3.41
CA ILE A 193 17.26 -4.98 -4.37
C ILE A 193 15.88 -5.30 -3.79
N ARG A 194 15.59 -4.91 -2.55
CA ARG A 194 14.33 -5.25 -1.85
C ARG A 194 13.08 -4.92 -2.66
N THR A 195 13.03 -3.75 -3.30
CA THR A 195 11.89 -3.31 -4.12
C THR A 195 11.84 -4.06 -5.44
N HIS A 196 12.99 -4.30 -6.07
CA HIS A 196 13.11 -5.09 -7.30
C HIS A 196 12.62 -6.53 -7.10
N LEU A 197 12.91 -7.13 -5.94
CA LEU A 197 12.40 -8.46 -5.57
C LEU A 197 10.86 -8.52 -5.54
N GLN A 198 10.16 -7.39 -5.34
CA GLN A 198 8.69 -7.37 -5.37
C GLN A 198 8.13 -7.60 -6.78
N SER A 199 8.84 -7.12 -7.81
CA SER A 199 8.47 -7.30 -9.22
C SER A 199 8.88 -8.65 -9.82
N GLU A 200 9.73 -9.41 -9.13
CA GLU A 200 10.23 -10.70 -9.62
C GLU A 200 9.16 -11.80 -9.64
N LYS A 201 9.33 -12.73 -10.59
CA LYS A 201 8.45 -13.89 -10.72
C LYS A 201 8.48 -14.73 -9.44
N VAL A 202 7.34 -15.34 -9.09
CA VAL A 202 7.19 -16.15 -7.85
C VAL A 202 8.23 -17.27 -7.79
N GLN A 203 8.49 -17.97 -8.92
CA GLN A 203 9.49 -19.03 -9.01
C GLN A 203 10.92 -18.52 -8.74
N SER A 204 11.29 -17.35 -9.28
CA SER A 204 12.61 -16.75 -9.04
C SER A 204 12.83 -16.43 -7.56
N ARG A 205 11.78 -15.91 -6.89
CA ARG A 205 11.80 -15.62 -5.45
C ARG A 205 11.92 -16.88 -4.60
N GLN A 206 11.21 -17.95 -4.97
CA GLN A 206 11.26 -19.22 -4.27
C GLN A 206 12.67 -19.83 -4.36
N ARG A 207 13.27 -19.88 -5.55
CA ARG A 207 14.67 -20.36 -5.71
C ARG A 207 15.66 -19.57 -4.87
N LEU A 208 15.52 -18.24 -4.82
CA LEU A 208 16.37 -17.39 -3.97
C LEU A 208 16.19 -17.73 -2.49
N LEU A 209 14.95 -17.97 -2.05
CA LEU A 209 14.66 -18.34 -0.68
C LEU A 209 15.25 -19.71 -0.32
N ASP A 210 15.16 -20.70 -1.22
CA ASP A 210 15.75 -22.04 -1.00
C ASP A 210 17.28 -21.98 -0.88
N LEU A 211 17.93 -21.22 -1.77
CA LEU A 211 19.37 -20.92 -1.69
C LEU A 211 19.74 -20.23 -0.37
N PHE A 212 18.97 -19.20 0.01
CA PHE A 212 19.16 -18.46 1.26
C PHE A 212 19.03 -19.36 2.49
N MET A 213 18.02 -20.25 2.51
CA MET A 213 17.81 -21.22 3.58
C MET A 213 19.01 -22.15 3.76
N THR A 214 19.50 -22.68 2.64
CA THR A 214 20.61 -23.63 2.63
C THR A 214 21.88 -22.95 3.15
N ALA A 215 22.16 -21.74 2.67
CA ALA A 215 23.29 -20.93 3.12
C ALA A 215 23.19 -20.57 4.61
N LEU A 216 21.99 -20.21 5.08
CA LEU A 216 21.75 -19.88 6.48
C LEU A 216 21.97 -21.10 7.38
N GLU A 217 21.40 -22.25 7.04
CA GLU A 217 21.57 -23.49 7.79
C GLU A 217 23.03 -23.85 7.98
N HIS A 218 23.79 -23.86 6.89
CA HIS A 218 25.23 -24.09 6.90
C HIS A 218 25.99 -23.10 7.80
N SER A 219 25.65 -21.81 7.69
CA SER A 219 26.29 -20.75 8.47
C SER A 219 25.96 -20.82 9.97
N THR A 220 24.79 -21.35 10.32
CA THR A 220 24.33 -21.49 11.71
C THR A 220 24.87 -22.72 12.43
N GLN A 221 25.52 -23.65 11.71
CA GLN A 221 26.16 -24.83 12.29
C GLN A 221 27.58 -24.55 12.82
N SER A 222 28.22 -23.45 12.39
CA SER A 222 29.57 -23.08 12.84
C SER A 222 29.58 -22.55 14.28
N GLN A 223 30.48 -23.07 15.13
CA GLN A 223 30.55 -22.79 16.58
C GLN A 223 31.07 -21.38 16.94
N GLN A 224 31.74 -20.67 16.04
CA GLN A 224 32.28 -19.33 16.30
C GLN A 224 31.68 -18.27 15.37
N GLN A 225 30.58 -17.64 15.81
CA GLN A 225 29.96 -16.53 15.09
C GLN A 225 30.26 -15.19 15.76
N THR A 226 30.84 -14.27 14.98
CA THR A 226 31.06 -12.88 15.42
C THR A 226 29.74 -12.10 15.47
N ASP A 227 29.67 -11.06 16.30
CA ASP A 227 28.48 -10.19 16.37
C ASP A 227 28.16 -9.52 15.02
N LYS A 228 29.21 -9.25 14.21
CA LYS A 228 29.07 -8.69 12.87
C LYS A 228 28.39 -9.68 11.92
N MET A 229 28.76 -10.96 11.98
CA MET A 229 28.10 -12.01 11.22
C MET A 229 26.64 -12.17 11.65
N LYS A 230 26.36 -12.21 12.97
CA LYS A 230 24.98 -12.28 13.51
C LYS A 230 24.11 -11.11 13.03
N ALA A 231 24.65 -9.89 13.03
CA ALA A 231 23.95 -8.71 12.53
C ALA A 231 23.68 -8.81 11.01
N ALA A 232 24.64 -9.29 10.22
CA ALA A 232 24.48 -9.47 8.78
C ALA A 232 23.40 -10.52 8.45
N LEU A 233 23.38 -11.65 9.16
CA LEU A 233 22.35 -12.69 9.03
C LEU A 233 20.94 -12.16 9.35
N ARG A 234 20.82 -11.42 10.47
CA ARG A 234 19.56 -10.79 10.89
C ARG A 234 19.05 -9.80 9.83
N ASN A 235 19.92 -8.91 9.36
CA ASN A 235 19.57 -7.88 8.37
C ASN A 235 19.22 -8.46 6.99
N SER A 236 19.93 -9.51 6.58
CA SER A 236 19.62 -10.23 5.34
C SER A 236 18.24 -10.89 5.41
N THR A 237 17.92 -11.52 6.55
CA THR A 237 16.61 -12.14 6.77
C THR A 237 15.48 -11.09 6.82
N GLU A 238 15.70 -9.96 7.49
CA GLU A 238 14.76 -8.82 7.49
C GLU A 238 14.46 -8.35 6.06
N SER A 239 15.49 -8.26 5.21
CA SER A 239 15.39 -7.71 3.85
C SER A 239 14.61 -8.64 2.91
N ILE A 240 14.90 -9.96 2.97
CA ILE A 240 14.16 -10.96 2.17
C ILE A 240 12.71 -11.04 2.62
N CYS A 241 12.44 -11.23 3.92
CA CYS A 241 11.07 -11.34 4.43
C CYS A 241 10.27 -10.06 4.11
N SER A 242 10.89 -8.91 4.28
CA SER A 242 10.30 -7.61 3.95
C SER A 242 9.87 -7.47 2.49
N SER A 243 10.61 -8.06 1.54
CA SER A 243 10.23 -8.03 0.12
C SER A 243 8.95 -8.83 -0.16
N LEU A 244 8.69 -9.86 0.65
CA LEU A 244 7.53 -10.75 0.51
C LEU A 244 6.26 -10.15 1.10
N LEU A 245 6.36 -9.33 2.15
CA LEU A 245 5.22 -8.75 2.87
C LEU A 245 4.34 -7.79 2.04
N HIS A 246 4.76 -7.39 0.85
CA HIS A 246 3.91 -6.62 -0.07
C HIS A 246 2.73 -7.45 -0.59
N ASN A 247 2.87 -8.78 -0.65
CA ASN A 247 1.85 -9.71 -1.13
C ASN A 247 1.64 -10.84 -0.12
N GLU A 248 0.61 -10.69 0.71
CA GLU A 248 0.30 -11.66 1.75
C GLU A 248 -0.06 -13.05 1.20
N ALA A 249 -0.55 -13.16 -0.04
CA ALA A 249 -0.85 -14.45 -0.65
C ALA A 249 0.44 -15.22 -0.97
N THR A 250 1.50 -14.51 -1.39
CA THR A 250 2.83 -15.13 -1.61
C THR A 250 3.41 -15.66 -0.31
N VAL A 251 3.32 -14.90 0.78
CA VAL A 251 3.79 -15.34 2.10
C VAL A 251 3.04 -16.60 2.53
N ARG A 252 1.71 -16.63 2.40
CA ARG A 252 0.92 -17.83 2.67
C ARG A 252 1.28 -19.00 1.76
N HIS A 253 1.57 -18.75 0.48
CA HIS A 253 1.98 -19.82 -0.43
C HIS A 253 3.30 -20.49 -0.03
N ILE A 254 4.29 -19.69 0.41
CA ILE A 254 5.56 -20.21 0.96
C ILE A 254 5.29 -21.02 2.24
N GLY A 255 4.48 -20.45 3.12
CA GLY A 255 3.87 -21.17 4.23
C GLY A 255 4.68 -21.21 5.54
N LEU A 256 4.00 -21.65 6.60
CA LEU A 256 4.49 -21.61 7.98
C LEU A 256 5.79 -22.39 8.19
N SER A 257 5.94 -23.56 7.56
CA SER A 257 7.08 -24.46 7.77
C SER A 257 8.41 -23.80 7.40
N VAL A 258 8.46 -23.07 6.28
CA VAL A 258 9.67 -22.38 5.82
C VAL A 258 10.06 -21.24 6.76
N PHE A 259 9.10 -20.40 7.15
CA PHE A 259 9.36 -19.30 8.08
C PHE A 259 9.68 -19.78 9.50
N ALA A 260 9.08 -20.89 9.94
CA ALA A 260 9.41 -21.53 11.20
C ALA A 260 10.84 -22.07 11.19
N LYS A 261 11.27 -22.72 10.09
CA LYS A 261 12.65 -23.19 9.92
C LYS A 261 13.65 -22.04 9.98
N LEU A 262 13.38 -20.93 9.26
CA LEU A 262 14.17 -19.68 9.34
C LEU A 262 14.33 -19.20 10.78
N ALA A 263 13.20 -19.08 11.49
CA ALA A 263 13.18 -18.58 12.86
C ALA A 263 13.99 -19.48 13.80
N CYS A 264 13.88 -20.80 13.65
CA CYS A 264 14.63 -21.77 14.44
C CYS A 264 16.14 -21.72 14.16
N CYS A 265 16.55 -21.58 12.90
CA CYS A 265 17.96 -21.42 12.54
C CYS A 265 18.58 -20.17 13.20
N LEU A 266 17.87 -19.03 13.15
CA LEU A 266 18.33 -17.81 13.81
C LEU A 266 18.40 -17.97 15.34
N ARG A 267 17.40 -18.58 15.96
CA ARG A 267 17.37 -18.79 17.41
C ARG A 267 18.47 -19.73 17.89
N ARG A 268 18.76 -20.83 17.18
CA ARG A 268 19.89 -21.73 17.48
C ARG A 268 21.23 -21.00 17.44
N ALA A 269 21.38 -20.05 16.53
CA ALA A 269 22.55 -19.16 16.43
C ALA A 269 22.55 -18.01 17.46
N SER A 270 21.60 -17.99 18.40
CA SER A 270 21.40 -16.89 19.36
C SER A 270 21.17 -15.53 18.69
N ILE A 271 20.49 -15.52 17.54
CA ILE A 271 20.14 -14.32 16.78
C ILE A 271 18.67 -13.99 17.01
N HIS A 272 18.40 -12.73 17.37
CA HIS A 272 17.05 -12.21 17.55
C HIS A 272 16.24 -12.21 16.24
N LEU A 273 14.95 -12.58 16.34
CA LEU A 273 14.04 -12.62 15.20
C LEU A 273 13.83 -11.22 14.59
N PRO A 274 13.97 -11.05 13.26
CA PRO A 274 13.64 -9.81 12.57
C PRO A 274 12.13 -9.50 12.57
N ASN A 275 11.77 -8.21 12.51
CA ASN A 275 10.37 -7.76 12.47
C ASN A 275 9.61 -8.37 11.29
N ALA A 276 10.22 -8.37 10.10
CA ALA A 276 9.59 -8.87 8.90
C ALA A 276 9.36 -10.39 8.96
N LEU A 277 10.25 -11.14 9.63
CA LEU A 277 10.08 -12.58 9.81
C LEU A 277 8.90 -12.88 10.76
N VAL A 278 8.79 -12.14 11.87
CA VAL A 278 7.64 -12.26 12.79
C VAL A 278 6.32 -11.94 12.06
N ALA A 279 6.30 -10.90 11.23
CA ALA A 279 5.15 -10.57 10.41
C ALA A 279 4.78 -11.70 9.41
N CYS A 280 5.77 -12.36 8.78
CA CYS A 280 5.54 -13.52 7.93
C CYS A 280 4.95 -14.71 8.71
N LEU A 281 5.50 -15.01 9.89
CA LEU A 281 4.96 -16.05 10.78
C LEU A 281 3.49 -15.80 11.12
N PHE A 282 3.12 -14.57 11.44
CA PHE A 282 1.74 -14.19 11.74
C PHE A 282 0.80 -14.36 10.55
N LEU A 283 1.23 -14.02 9.33
CA LEU A 283 0.41 -14.23 8.13
C LEU A 283 0.09 -15.71 7.87
N CYS A 284 1.00 -16.61 8.25
CA CYS A 284 0.87 -18.06 8.04
C CYS A 284 0.19 -18.79 9.20
N MET A 285 -0.31 -18.08 10.21
CA MET A 285 -0.81 -18.71 11.43
C MET A 285 -2.07 -19.59 11.26
N GLY A 286 -2.81 -19.49 10.15
CA GLY A 286 -3.96 -20.35 9.87
C GLY A 286 -3.58 -21.73 9.29
N GLN A 287 -2.30 -21.94 8.94
CA GLN A 287 -1.88 -23.16 8.25
C GLN A 287 -1.56 -24.30 9.22
N SER A 288 -1.86 -25.54 8.81
CA SER A 288 -1.41 -26.72 9.55
C SER A 288 0.12 -26.84 9.46
N SER A 289 0.79 -27.03 10.61
CA SER A 289 2.22 -27.37 10.57
C SER A 289 2.35 -28.81 10.09
N THR A 290 3.13 -29.05 9.04
CA THR A 290 3.29 -30.39 8.44
C THR A 290 4.33 -31.25 9.17
N ALA A 291 5.12 -30.67 10.09
CA ALA A 291 6.00 -31.39 11.00
C ALA A 291 6.23 -30.58 12.30
N PRO A 292 6.31 -31.23 13.48
CA PRO A 292 6.78 -30.57 14.69
C PRO A 292 8.24 -30.15 14.51
N VAL A 293 8.55 -28.89 14.83
CA VAL A 293 9.93 -28.42 14.80
C VAL A 293 10.57 -28.74 16.15
N GLU A 294 11.75 -29.36 16.15
CA GLU A 294 12.51 -29.70 17.36
C GLU A 294 13.51 -28.59 17.73
N GLY A 295 13.57 -28.22 19.01
CA GLY A 295 14.51 -27.24 19.55
C GLY A 295 14.25 -26.90 21.03
N ASN A 296 15.09 -26.02 21.60
CA ASN A 296 15.03 -25.60 23.02
C ASN A 296 14.31 -24.25 23.24
N ASP A 297 13.65 -23.68 22.22
CA ASP A 297 13.01 -22.35 22.31
C ASP A 297 11.50 -22.50 22.60
N ASP A 298 11.12 -22.41 23.87
CA ASP A 298 9.78 -22.74 24.37
C ASP A 298 8.67 -21.89 23.71
N THR A 299 8.91 -20.62 23.40
CA THR A 299 7.85 -19.72 22.89
C THR A 299 7.68 -19.78 21.38
N LEU A 300 8.77 -19.82 20.62
CA LEU A 300 8.71 -20.00 19.17
C LEU A 300 8.12 -21.38 18.81
N LEU A 301 8.57 -22.43 19.50
CA LEU A 301 8.03 -23.77 19.31
C LEU A 301 6.59 -23.87 19.80
N GLY A 302 6.27 -23.21 20.92
CA GLY A 302 4.89 -23.04 21.38
C GLY A 302 4.00 -22.44 20.30
N PHE A 303 4.46 -21.42 19.57
CA PHE A 303 3.73 -20.84 18.44
C PHE A 303 3.57 -21.81 17.26
N VAL A 304 4.67 -22.42 16.80
CA VAL A 304 4.65 -23.29 15.60
C VAL A 304 3.78 -24.52 15.84
N ASN A 305 3.92 -25.15 17.01
CA ASN A 305 3.24 -26.39 17.38
C ASN A 305 1.82 -26.17 17.92
N SER A 306 1.43 -24.93 18.22
CA SER A 306 0.04 -24.59 18.57
C SER A 306 -0.93 -24.95 17.44
N ARG A 307 -2.13 -25.39 17.82
CA ARG A 307 -3.25 -25.59 16.89
C ARG A 307 -3.56 -24.26 16.17
N PRO A 308 -3.93 -24.26 14.88
CA PRO A 308 -4.28 -23.03 14.15
C PRO A 308 -5.29 -22.15 14.89
N THR A 309 -6.28 -22.75 15.57
CA THR A 309 -7.31 -22.06 16.36
C THR A 309 -6.78 -21.29 17.57
N ASP A 310 -5.68 -21.75 18.18
CA ASP A 310 -5.10 -21.17 19.40
C ASP A 310 -3.79 -20.42 19.14
N ARG A 311 -3.23 -20.53 17.93
CA ARG A 311 -1.93 -19.97 17.57
C ARG A 311 -1.84 -18.46 17.75
N TRP A 312 -2.96 -17.74 17.74
CA TRP A 312 -3.01 -16.31 18.05
C TRP A 312 -2.60 -15.98 19.49
N LYS A 313 -2.86 -16.87 20.46
CA LYS A 313 -2.42 -16.70 21.86
C LYS A 313 -0.90 -16.79 21.92
N ALA A 314 -0.35 -17.84 21.29
CA ALA A 314 1.09 -18.03 21.19
C ALA A 314 1.78 -16.90 20.39
N ALA A 315 1.11 -16.33 19.39
CA ALA A 315 1.61 -15.17 18.65
C ALA A 315 1.77 -13.93 19.54
N LEU A 316 0.83 -13.69 20.46
CA LEU A 316 0.90 -12.61 21.44
C LEU A 316 2.03 -12.84 22.45
N VAL A 317 2.23 -14.07 22.92
CA VAL A 317 3.37 -14.42 23.80
C VAL A 317 4.69 -14.17 23.08
N LEU A 318 4.82 -14.64 21.83
CA LEU A 318 6.03 -14.48 21.03
C LEU A 318 6.40 -13.00 20.81
N ILE A 319 5.44 -12.14 20.46
CA ILE A 319 5.73 -10.71 20.26
C ILE A 319 5.99 -9.99 21.58
N HIS A 320 5.36 -10.40 22.67
CA HIS A 320 5.61 -9.81 23.99
C HIS A 320 7.03 -10.11 24.48
N GLU A 321 7.47 -11.37 24.39
CA GLU A 321 8.84 -11.73 24.75
C GLU A 321 9.86 -11.01 23.85
N ALA A 322 9.61 -10.98 22.53
CA ALA A 322 10.51 -10.33 21.59
C ALA A 322 10.59 -8.81 21.78
N GLU A 323 9.52 -8.16 22.25
CA GLU A 323 9.52 -6.74 22.61
C GLU A 323 10.22 -6.51 23.95
N ALA A 324 9.95 -7.33 24.96
CA ALA A 324 10.59 -7.26 26.28
C ALA A 324 12.11 -7.42 26.19
N SER A 325 12.59 -8.31 25.31
CA SER A 325 14.01 -8.49 25.03
C SER A 325 14.60 -7.44 24.09
N LYS A 326 13.82 -6.42 23.68
CA LYS A 326 14.17 -5.40 22.65
C LYS A 326 14.63 -6.00 21.31
N ALA A 327 14.25 -7.26 21.03
CA ALA A 327 14.57 -7.96 19.79
C ALA A 327 13.73 -7.46 18.61
N VAL A 328 12.49 -7.06 18.88
CA VAL A 328 11.49 -6.64 17.90
C VAL A 328 10.94 -5.27 18.31
N ARG A 329 10.77 -4.39 17.32
CA ARG A 329 10.03 -3.14 17.50
C ARG A 329 8.61 -3.39 17.02
N VAL A 330 7.67 -3.45 17.94
CA VAL A 330 6.25 -3.63 17.58
C VAL A 330 5.78 -2.43 16.76
N THR A 331 5.09 -2.70 15.66
CA THR A 331 4.64 -1.71 14.67
C THR A 331 3.25 -2.08 14.16
N PRO A 332 2.53 -1.15 13.48
CA PRO A 332 1.23 -1.45 12.90
C PRO A 332 1.23 -2.63 11.92
N LEU A 333 2.38 -2.89 11.28
CA LEU A 333 2.59 -4.05 10.40
C LEU A 333 2.34 -5.38 11.12
N HIS A 334 2.84 -5.53 12.35
CA HIS A 334 2.65 -6.75 13.15
C HIS A 334 1.17 -6.97 13.46
N PHE A 335 0.46 -5.91 13.87
CA PHE A 335 -0.98 -5.98 14.11
C PHE A 335 -1.74 -6.36 12.84
N ARG A 336 -1.41 -5.71 11.71
CA ARG A 336 -2.02 -5.99 10.41
C ARG A 336 -1.85 -7.45 9.98
N CYS A 337 -0.64 -7.97 10.12
CA CYS A 337 -0.30 -9.36 9.77
C CYS A 337 -0.98 -10.35 10.70
N LEU A 338 -1.02 -10.07 12.01
CA LEU A 338 -1.76 -10.87 13.00
C LEU A 338 -3.25 -10.94 12.64
N LEU A 339 -3.88 -9.80 12.36
CA LEU A 339 -5.29 -9.76 11.92
C LEU A 339 -5.51 -10.57 10.65
N SER A 340 -4.63 -10.43 9.66
CA SER A 340 -4.76 -11.18 8.40
C SER A 340 -4.58 -12.69 8.60
N GLY A 341 -3.66 -13.08 9.47
CA GLY A 341 -3.47 -14.47 9.85
C GLY A 341 -4.70 -15.01 10.55
N MET A 342 -5.28 -14.26 11.48
CA MET A 342 -6.51 -14.63 12.17
C MET A 342 -7.69 -14.82 11.22
N GLN A 343 -7.81 -13.99 10.18
CA GLN A 343 -8.85 -14.13 9.14
C GLN A 343 -8.74 -15.46 8.36
N SER A 344 -7.57 -16.11 8.36
CA SER A 344 -7.39 -17.43 7.75
C SER A 344 -7.79 -18.60 8.67
N ILE A 345 -8.18 -18.31 9.92
CA ILE A 345 -8.69 -19.30 10.87
C ILE A 345 -10.22 -19.34 10.74
N PRO A 346 -10.83 -20.52 10.55
CA PRO A 346 -12.29 -20.67 10.42
C PRO A 346 -13.00 -20.63 11.78
N ALA A 347 -12.76 -19.59 12.59
CA ALA A 347 -13.38 -19.43 13.90
C ALA A 347 -14.45 -18.31 13.92
N VAL A 348 -15.58 -18.57 14.58
CA VAL A 348 -16.68 -17.59 14.74
C VAL A 348 -16.25 -16.41 15.65
N GLU A 349 -15.35 -16.67 16.58
CA GLU A 349 -14.86 -15.74 17.63
C GLU A 349 -13.73 -14.81 17.16
N THR A 350 -13.29 -14.94 15.90
CA THR A 350 -12.10 -14.26 15.35
C THR A 350 -12.11 -12.75 15.54
N TRP A 351 -13.29 -12.12 15.53
CA TRP A 351 -13.43 -10.67 15.68
C TRP A 351 -13.29 -10.17 17.12
N GLU A 352 -13.80 -10.89 18.13
CA GLU A 352 -13.67 -10.49 19.54
C GLU A 352 -12.21 -10.55 19.98
N VAL A 353 -11.54 -11.63 19.56
CA VAL A 353 -10.10 -11.79 19.76
C VAL A 353 -9.35 -10.65 19.08
N ALA A 354 -9.71 -10.28 17.85
CA ALA A 354 -9.07 -9.19 17.12
C ALA A 354 -9.19 -7.84 17.87
N LEU A 355 -10.34 -7.57 18.49
CA LEU A 355 -10.53 -6.37 19.31
C LEU A 355 -9.75 -6.43 20.64
N ARG A 356 -9.64 -7.61 21.25
CA ARG A 356 -8.76 -7.82 22.41
C ARG A 356 -7.30 -7.56 22.03
N CYS A 357 -6.82 -8.12 20.92
CA CYS A 357 -5.49 -7.86 20.38
C CYS A 357 -5.27 -6.36 20.13
N LEU A 358 -6.23 -5.66 19.52
CA LEU A 358 -6.13 -4.21 19.33
C LEU A 358 -5.93 -3.47 20.65
N SER A 359 -6.69 -3.84 21.69
CA SER A 359 -6.55 -3.21 23.00
C SER A 359 -5.17 -3.44 23.62
N VAL A 360 -4.58 -4.63 23.43
CA VAL A 360 -3.20 -4.94 23.85
C VAL A 360 -2.21 -4.08 23.07
N PHE A 361 -2.34 -4.01 21.74
CA PHE A 361 -1.43 -3.20 20.91
C PHE A 361 -1.46 -1.71 21.25
N LYS A 362 -2.64 -1.16 21.55
CA LYS A 362 -2.78 0.23 21.98
C LYS A 362 -2.24 0.47 23.38
N LYS A 363 -2.62 -0.36 24.36
CA LYS A 363 -2.29 -0.13 25.77
C LYS A 363 -0.85 -0.51 26.13
N VAL A 364 -0.39 -1.64 25.64
CA VAL A 364 0.94 -2.20 25.97
C VAL A 364 2.00 -1.62 25.04
N TYR A 365 1.81 -1.75 23.73
CA TYR A 365 2.83 -1.38 22.75
C TYR A 365 2.72 0.07 22.25
N ARG A 366 1.67 0.81 22.64
CA ARG A 366 1.39 2.18 22.15
C ARG A 366 1.35 2.28 20.62
N VAL A 367 0.83 1.23 19.96
CA VAL A 367 0.71 1.13 18.51
C VAL A 367 -0.75 1.31 18.11
N ASP A 368 -1.02 2.35 17.33
CA ASP A 368 -2.32 2.53 16.69
C ASP A 368 -2.46 1.69 15.40
N PRO A 369 -3.67 1.20 15.09
CA PRO A 369 -3.90 0.42 13.89
C PRO A 369 -3.72 1.28 12.63
N ASP A 370 -3.09 0.71 11.61
CA ASP A 370 -3.01 1.33 10.28
C ASP A 370 -4.36 1.23 9.55
N GLU A 371 -4.49 1.95 8.44
CA GLU A 371 -5.73 2.02 7.66
C GLU A 371 -6.20 0.64 7.16
N ASN A 372 -5.25 -0.24 6.83
CA ASN A 372 -5.56 -1.60 6.40
C ASN A 372 -6.07 -2.47 7.57
N SER A 373 -5.51 -2.31 8.77
CA SER A 373 -5.98 -2.99 9.98
C SER A 373 -7.38 -2.51 10.37
N VAL A 374 -7.62 -1.20 10.33
CA VAL A 374 -8.95 -0.61 10.55
C VAL A 374 -9.93 -1.19 9.53
N GLY A 375 -9.63 -1.11 8.23
CA GLY A 375 -10.49 -1.66 7.17
C GLY A 375 -10.84 -3.15 7.36
N ARG A 376 -9.91 -3.97 7.88
CA ARG A 376 -10.15 -5.40 8.18
C ARG A 376 -11.08 -5.59 9.38
N LEU A 377 -10.87 -4.86 10.47
CA LEU A 377 -11.75 -4.93 11.64
C LEU A 377 -13.18 -4.54 11.25
N LEU A 378 -13.31 -3.54 10.40
CA LEU A 378 -14.60 -3.02 9.95
C LEU A 378 -15.38 -3.98 9.03
N GLN A 379 -14.72 -5.00 8.44
CA GLN A 379 -15.44 -6.10 7.76
C GLN A 379 -16.42 -6.83 8.69
N TYR A 380 -16.19 -6.77 10.01
CA TYR A 380 -17.03 -7.38 11.03
C TYR A 380 -18.02 -6.39 11.68
N HIS A 381 -18.30 -5.25 11.04
CA HIS A 381 -19.19 -4.20 11.56
C HIS A 381 -20.50 -4.72 12.16
N ARG A 382 -21.18 -5.65 11.47
CA ARG A 382 -22.46 -6.26 11.94
C ARG A 382 -22.34 -6.95 13.29
N ARG A 383 -21.16 -7.47 13.66
CA ARG A 383 -20.90 -8.13 14.95
C ARG A 383 -20.31 -7.18 15.99
N ILE A 384 -19.50 -6.22 15.55
CA ILE A 384 -18.84 -5.23 16.42
C ILE A 384 -19.83 -4.19 16.96
N GLY A 385 -20.90 -3.93 16.21
CA GLY A 385 -21.79 -2.80 16.45
C GLY A 385 -21.23 -1.51 15.86
N TRP A 386 -22.13 -0.57 15.58
CA TRP A 386 -21.80 0.66 14.87
C TRP A 386 -20.97 1.64 15.72
N GLU A 387 -21.21 1.74 17.03
CA GLU A 387 -20.48 2.68 17.92
C GLU A 387 -18.99 2.40 17.92
N LYS A 388 -18.63 1.13 18.14
CA LYS A 388 -17.24 0.69 18.18
C LYS A 388 -16.61 0.72 16.78
N SER A 389 -17.38 0.42 15.73
CA SER A 389 -16.92 0.58 14.34
C SER A 389 -16.60 2.04 14.02
N LEU A 390 -17.44 2.97 14.46
CA LEU A 390 -17.24 4.41 14.30
C LEU A 390 -16.00 4.87 15.08
N GLN A 391 -15.86 4.50 16.35
CA GLN A 391 -14.67 4.81 17.15
C GLN A 391 -13.36 4.33 16.50
N LEU A 392 -13.37 3.17 15.86
CA LEU A 392 -12.21 2.65 15.12
C LEU A 392 -11.94 3.41 13.82
N ALA A 393 -13.00 3.83 13.13
CA ALA A 393 -12.94 4.57 11.87
C ALA A 393 -12.53 6.05 12.06
N MET A 394 -12.98 6.69 13.15
CA MET A 394 -12.87 8.12 13.43
C MET A 394 -11.47 8.72 13.18
N PRO A 395 -10.36 8.16 13.72
CA PRO A 395 -9.04 8.76 13.53
C PRO A 395 -8.53 8.74 12.08
N LYS A 396 -9.18 7.96 11.21
CA LYS A 396 -8.80 7.74 9.81
C LYS A 396 -9.90 8.14 8.82
N LEU A 397 -10.96 8.76 9.33
CA LEU A 397 -12.14 9.11 8.55
C LEU A 397 -11.84 10.29 7.63
N GLY A 398 -12.25 10.20 6.36
CA GLY A 398 -11.90 11.13 5.28
C GLY A 398 -10.60 10.81 4.52
N ARG A 399 -9.78 9.83 4.96
CA ARG A 399 -8.50 9.51 4.30
C ARG A 399 -8.55 8.34 3.32
N THR A 400 -9.55 7.45 3.43
CA THR A 400 -9.61 6.23 2.61
C THR A 400 -11.03 5.79 2.27
N SER A 401 -11.21 5.26 1.06
CA SER A 401 -12.47 4.70 0.56
C SER A 401 -13.02 3.52 1.38
N LYS A 402 -12.18 2.84 2.18
CA LYS A 402 -12.59 1.72 3.06
C LYS A 402 -13.35 2.19 4.29
N VAL A 403 -13.00 3.36 4.84
CA VAL A 403 -13.68 3.94 6.00
C VAL A 403 -15.05 4.51 5.61
N ASN A 404 -15.18 5.02 4.39
CA ASN A 404 -16.43 5.55 3.83
C ASN A 404 -17.52 4.49 3.69
N LYS A 405 -17.15 3.22 3.51
CA LYS A 405 -18.09 2.10 3.51
C LYS A 405 -18.88 1.95 4.81
N ILE A 406 -18.38 2.47 5.93
CA ILE A 406 -19.12 2.46 7.21
C ILE A 406 -20.13 3.57 7.26
N VAL A 407 -19.74 4.77 6.84
CA VAL A 407 -20.68 5.90 6.74
C VAL A 407 -21.82 5.49 5.80
N GLN A 408 -21.49 4.88 4.66
CA GLN A 408 -22.47 4.24 3.76
C GLN A 408 -23.30 3.18 4.48
N ALA A 409 -22.68 2.19 5.14
CA ALA A 409 -23.42 1.10 5.79
C ALA A 409 -24.34 1.58 6.91
N ILE A 410 -23.94 2.60 7.68
CA ILE A 410 -24.78 3.19 8.72
C ILE A 410 -25.90 4.01 8.08
N ALA A 411 -25.60 4.79 7.05
CA ALA A 411 -26.57 5.59 6.31
C ALA A 411 -27.72 4.75 5.76
N THR A 412 -27.39 3.58 5.22
CA THR A 412 -28.34 2.69 4.54
C THR A 412 -28.86 1.55 5.42
N SER A 413 -28.50 1.55 6.71
CA SER A 413 -29.04 0.59 7.69
C SER A 413 -30.30 1.14 8.38
N THR A 414 -31.08 0.24 8.97
CA THR A 414 -32.19 0.55 9.88
C THR A 414 -31.70 1.06 11.24
N ALA A 415 -30.50 1.62 11.32
CA ALA A 415 -29.98 2.19 12.55
C ALA A 415 -30.86 3.35 13.02
N GLY A 416 -31.16 3.38 14.33
CA GLY A 416 -32.02 4.40 14.92
C GLY A 416 -31.49 5.82 14.71
N VAL A 417 -32.38 6.81 14.77
CA VAL A 417 -32.04 8.23 14.51
C VAL A 417 -30.91 8.74 15.40
N GLU A 418 -30.87 8.32 16.67
CA GLU A 418 -29.80 8.67 17.63
C GLU A 418 -28.41 8.21 17.17
N VAL A 419 -28.36 7.06 16.50
CA VAL A 419 -27.13 6.48 15.94
C VAL A 419 -26.60 7.38 14.84
N LYS A 420 -27.48 7.71 13.88
CA LYS A 420 -27.14 8.56 12.74
C LYS A 420 -26.71 9.94 13.20
N ARG A 421 -27.40 10.54 14.19
CA ARG A 421 -27.01 11.82 14.78
C ARG A 421 -25.62 11.79 15.41
N LYS A 422 -25.32 10.80 16.27
CA LYS A 422 -23.97 10.65 16.86
C LYS A 422 -22.87 10.55 15.79
N VAL A 423 -23.14 9.84 14.69
CA VAL A 423 -22.19 9.74 13.56
C VAL A 423 -21.99 11.11 12.89
N LEU A 424 -23.07 11.85 12.63
CA LEU A 424 -23.03 13.19 12.04
C LEU A 424 -22.29 14.19 12.93
N ASP A 425 -22.56 14.22 14.23
CA ASP A 425 -21.85 15.07 15.19
C ASP A 425 -20.35 14.77 15.22
N THR A 426 -20.02 13.48 15.19
CA THR A 426 -18.65 12.99 15.15
C THR A 426 -17.93 13.40 13.86
N LEU A 427 -18.63 13.32 12.73
CA LEU A 427 -18.13 13.76 11.43
C LEU A 427 -17.84 15.27 11.42
N LEU A 428 -18.72 16.07 12.00
CA LEU A 428 -18.55 17.52 12.12
C LEU A 428 -17.37 17.91 13.02
N GLN A 429 -17.15 17.18 14.10
CA GLN A 429 -16.03 17.42 15.03
C GLN A 429 -14.68 16.92 14.48
N SER A 430 -14.68 16.22 13.34
CA SER A 430 -13.45 15.71 12.73
C SER A 430 -12.59 16.84 12.18
N LYS A 431 -11.30 16.83 12.49
CA LYS A 431 -10.30 17.73 11.87
C LYS A 431 -10.22 17.57 10.35
N ASN A 432 -10.66 16.44 9.81
CA ASN A 432 -10.60 16.14 8.38
C ASN A 432 -11.90 16.50 7.65
N PHE A 433 -12.87 17.19 8.28
CA PHE A 433 -14.11 17.62 7.64
C PHE A 433 -13.91 18.28 6.25
N PRO A 434 -12.98 19.24 6.05
CA PRO A 434 -12.76 19.85 4.73
C PRO A 434 -12.07 18.93 3.71
N GLU A 435 -11.38 17.89 4.18
CA GLU A 435 -10.66 16.92 3.34
C GLU A 435 -11.49 15.67 3.03
N MET A 436 -12.73 15.57 3.53
CA MET A 436 -13.59 14.42 3.26
C MET A 436 -13.92 14.35 1.77
N ASP A 437 -13.96 13.13 1.24
CA ASP A 437 -14.33 12.88 -0.14
C ASP A 437 -15.82 13.19 -0.42
N PRO A 438 -16.18 13.52 -1.66
CA PRO A 438 -17.54 13.88 -2.04
C PRO A 438 -18.58 12.80 -1.70
N LEU A 439 -18.23 11.52 -1.81
CA LEU A 439 -19.18 10.42 -1.58
C LEU A 439 -19.55 10.32 -0.10
N THR A 440 -18.59 10.51 0.81
CA THR A 440 -18.85 10.60 2.26
C THR A 440 -19.77 11.77 2.60
N PHE A 441 -19.57 12.94 1.99
CA PHE A 441 -20.49 14.07 2.16
C PHE A 441 -21.91 13.74 1.70
N LEU A 442 -22.08 13.11 0.54
CA LEU A 442 -23.40 12.73 0.03
C LEU A 442 -24.09 11.70 0.95
N TYR A 443 -23.36 10.73 1.52
CA TYR A 443 -23.92 9.81 2.52
C TYR A 443 -24.26 10.52 3.84
N ALA A 444 -23.49 11.52 4.25
CA ALA A 444 -23.84 12.34 5.41
C ALA A 444 -25.11 13.16 5.18
N ILE A 445 -25.24 13.78 3.99
CA ILE A 445 -26.45 14.49 3.55
C ILE A 445 -27.67 13.56 3.58
N TYR A 446 -27.57 12.37 2.99
CA TYR A 446 -28.63 11.37 3.01
C TYR A 446 -28.96 10.88 4.43
N MET A 447 -27.96 10.79 5.32
CA MET A 447 -28.23 10.50 6.73
C MET A 447 -29.04 11.61 7.40
N CYS A 448 -28.72 12.89 7.14
CA CYS A 448 -29.45 14.02 7.70
C CYS A 448 -30.94 14.01 7.31
N THR A 449 -31.26 13.61 6.07
CA THR A 449 -32.68 13.50 5.63
C THR A 449 -33.38 12.37 6.38
N SER A 450 -32.74 11.21 6.50
CA SER A 450 -33.28 10.07 7.26
C SER A 450 -33.37 10.28 8.77
N SER A 451 -32.56 11.18 9.34
CA SER A 451 -32.61 11.56 10.76
C SER A 451 -33.50 12.77 11.03
N ASN A 452 -34.07 13.37 9.98
CA ASN A 452 -34.84 14.59 10.04
C ASN A 452 -34.13 15.75 10.79
N ASP A 453 -32.86 15.99 10.48
CA ASP A 453 -32.07 17.04 11.13
C ASP A 453 -31.63 18.10 10.11
N TYR A 454 -32.51 19.09 9.91
CA TYR A 454 -32.30 20.15 8.93
C TYR A 454 -31.10 21.04 9.26
N SER A 455 -30.80 21.21 10.55
CA SER A 455 -29.66 22.03 11.00
C SER A 455 -28.32 21.40 10.59
N LEU A 456 -28.19 20.08 10.77
CA LEU A 456 -27.03 19.32 10.33
C LEU A 456 -26.97 19.25 8.82
N LEU A 457 -28.11 19.06 8.15
CA LEU A 457 -28.20 19.08 6.68
C LEU A 457 -27.58 20.37 6.11
N ARG A 458 -27.98 21.54 6.62
CA ARG A 458 -27.42 22.83 6.17
C ARG A 458 -25.89 22.90 6.32
N THR A 459 -25.37 22.39 7.43
CA THR A 459 -23.93 22.39 7.70
C THR A 459 -23.17 21.48 6.74
N PHE A 460 -23.62 20.24 6.56
CA PHE A 460 -23.01 19.29 5.62
C PHE A 460 -23.16 19.73 4.15
N TRP A 461 -24.31 20.30 3.81
CA TRP A 461 -24.60 20.85 2.50
C TRP A 461 -23.68 22.04 2.17
N GLY A 462 -23.58 23.01 3.08
CA GLY A 462 -22.66 24.15 2.95
C GLY A 462 -21.20 23.71 2.84
N GLY A 463 -20.79 22.74 3.67
CA GLY A 463 -19.46 22.13 3.61
C GLY A 463 -19.18 21.44 2.27
N PHE A 464 -20.13 20.66 1.75
CA PHE A 464 -20.03 20.00 0.45
C PHE A 464 -19.86 21.02 -0.68
N LEU A 465 -20.69 22.07 -0.71
CA LEU A 465 -20.56 23.14 -1.69
C LEU A 465 -19.19 23.84 -1.55
N HIS A 466 -18.76 24.16 -0.34
CA HIS A 466 -17.48 24.83 -0.16
C HIS A 466 -16.28 23.99 -0.66
N CYS A 467 -16.22 22.72 -0.27
CA CYS A 467 -15.07 21.86 -0.50
C CYS A 467 -15.03 21.22 -1.89
N HIS A 468 -16.19 20.96 -2.51
CA HIS A 468 -16.28 20.16 -3.74
C HIS A 468 -16.84 20.93 -4.94
N GLN A 469 -16.13 22.00 -5.33
CA GLN A 469 -16.56 22.92 -6.39
C GLN A 469 -16.71 22.27 -7.78
N GLY A 470 -16.03 21.15 -8.05
CA GLY A 470 -16.11 20.41 -9.31
C GLY A 470 -17.15 19.29 -9.37
N THR A 471 -17.95 19.09 -8.31
CA THR A 471 -18.97 18.03 -8.25
C THR A 471 -20.37 18.55 -8.62
N SER A 472 -21.24 17.67 -9.16
CA SER A 472 -22.56 18.07 -9.62
C SER A 472 -23.45 18.52 -8.46
N PHE A 473 -23.79 19.81 -8.48
CA PHE A 473 -24.83 20.39 -7.62
C PHE A 473 -26.17 19.64 -7.77
N ALA A 474 -26.53 19.27 -9.00
CA ALA A 474 -27.77 18.53 -9.29
C ALA A 474 -27.79 17.15 -8.63
N LEU A 475 -26.67 16.43 -8.60
CA LEU A 475 -26.59 15.13 -7.93
C LEU A 475 -26.86 15.26 -6.42
N ALA A 476 -26.23 16.24 -5.78
CA ALA A 476 -26.41 16.46 -4.35
C ALA A 476 -27.87 16.85 -4.03
N VAL A 477 -28.51 17.63 -4.90
CA VAL A 477 -29.94 17.98 -4.78
C VAL A 477 -30.78 16.72 -4.93
N ALA A 478 -30.53 15.90 -5.94
CA ALA A 478 -31.30 14.67 -6.20
C ALA A 478 -31.22 13.69 -5.02
N VAL A 479 -30.02 13.49 -4.46
CA VAL A 479 -29.83 12.65 -3.26
C VAL A 479 -30.62 13.16 -2.07
N THR A 480 -30.62 14.48 -1.84
CA THR A 480 -31.35 15.10 -0.73
C THR A 480 -32.86 15.00 -0.92
N VAL A 481 -33.35 15.25 -2.14
CA VAL A 481 -34.76 15.14 -2.50
C VAL A 481 -35.26 13.71 -2.31
N VAL A 482 -34.57 12.73 -2.89
CA VAL A 482 -34.95 11.31 -2.75
C VAL A 482 -34.95 10.90 -1.27
N GLY A 483 -33.95 11.35 -0.51
CA GLY A 483 -33.88 11.07 0.92
C GLY A 483 -35.04 11.64 1.75
N TYR A 484 -35.62 12.78 1.38
CA TYR A 484 -36.81 13.31 2.05
C TYR A 484 -38.12 12.67 1.56
N LEU A 485 -38.19 12.32 0.27
CA LEU A 485 -39.33 11.62 -0.30
C LEU A 485 -39.49 10.22 0.31
N ASP A 486 -38.39 9.49 0.53
CA ASP A 486 -38.40 8.17 1.21
C ASP A 486 -38.92 8.26 2.65
N VAL A 487 -38.64 9.36 3.35
CA VAL A 487 -39.03 9.57 4.75
C VAL A 487 -40.41 10.24 4.87
N HIS A 488 -41.03 10.62 3.75
CA HIS A 488 -42.29 11.34 3.69
C HIS A 488 -42.31 12.67 4.48
N ASN A 489 -41.15 13.34 4.59
CA ASN A 489 -41.07 14.64 5.24
C ASN A 489 -41.00 15.79 4.23
N TYR A 490 -42.18 16.26 3.84
CA TYR A 490 -42.34 17.25 2.79
C TYR A 490 -42.14 18.70 3.27
N SER A 491 -42.35 19.00 4.56
CA SER A 491 -42.17 20.37 5.08
C SER A 491 -40.69 20.79 5.10
N GLU A 492 -39.80 19.88 5.52
CA GLU A 492 -38.35 20.13 5.51
C GLU A 492 -37.79 20.08 4.09
N LEU A 493 -38.38 19.27 3.21
CA LEU A 493 -38.07 19.28 1.78
C LEU A 493 -38.37 20.65 1.15
N ASP A 494 -39.54 21.24 1.43
CA ASP A 494 -39.90 22.58 0.92
C ASP A 494 -38.91 23.65 1.42
N GLN A 495 -38.44 23.54 2.67
CA GLN A 495 -37.43 24.45 3.21
C GLN A 495 -36.07 24.25 2.54
N PHE A 496 -35.65 23.01 2.30
CA PHE A 496 -34.44 22.68 1.54
C PHE A 496 -34.49 23.24 0.12
N LEU A 497 -35.61 23.06 -0.56
CA LEU A 497 -35.78 23.50 -1.95
C LEU A 497 -35.67 25.02 -2.07
N LYS A 498 -36.23 25.79 -1.13
CA LYS A 498 -36.04 27.26 -1.07
C LYS A 498 -34.57 27.63 -0.92
N ASP A 499 -33.85 26.96 -0.02
CA ASP A 499 -32.42 27.23 0.20
C ASP A 499 -31.59 26.86 -1.05
N ALA A 500 -31.90 25.74 -1.70
CA ALA A 500 -31.23 25.28 -2.91
C ALA A 500 -31.55 26.16 -4.13
N GLN A 501 -32.78 26.66 -4.25
CA GLN A 501 -33.19 27.62 -5.29
C GLN A 501 -32.45 28.95 -5.15
N ASN A 502 -32.11 29.37 -3.94
CA ASN A 502 -31.33 30.60 -3.70
C ASN A 502 -29.81 30.42 -3.94
N SER A 503 -29.35 29.20 -4.24
CA SER A 503 -27.94 28.92 -4.53
C SER A 503 -27.48 29.55 -5.84
N LYS A 504 -26.25 30.09 -5.84
CA LYS A 504 -25.58 30.62 -7.03
C LYS A 504 -25.02 29.53 -7.97
N ARG A 505 -25.10 28.25 -7.59
CA ARG A 505 -24.49 27.11 -8.32
C ARG A 505 -25.48 26.31 -9.18
N ARG A 506 -26.64 26.88 -9.48
CA ARG A 506 -27.68 26.22 -10.28
C ARG A 506 -27.22 26.07 -11.74
N SER A 507 -27.39 24.87 -12.28
CA SER A 507 -27.36 24.55 -13.72
C SER A 507 -28.78 24.35 -14.26
N ALA A 508 -28.94 24.31 -15.59
CA ALA A 508 -30.23 24.00 -16.22
C ALA A 508 -30.83 22.68 -15.71
N ASP A 509 -30.02 21.62 -15.61
CA ASP A 509 -30.45 20.32 -15.08
C ASP A 509 -30.94 20.40 -13.62
N SER A 510 -30.28 21.22 -12.81
CA SER A 510 -30.70 21.43 -11.42
C SER A 510 -31.98 22.24 -11.29
N ILE A 511 -32.31 23.10 -12.26
CA ILE A 511 -33.54 23.89 -12.24
C ILE A 511 -34.75 22.98 -12.44
N ASN A 512 -34.72 22.14 -13.49
CA ASN A 512 -35.79 21.17 -13.72
C ASN A 512 -35.96 20.23 -12.53
N LEU A 513 -34.86 19.72 -11.97
CA LEU A 513 -34.87 18.89 -10.78
C LEU A 513 -35.51 19.58 -9.56
N LEU A 514 -35.15 20.83 -9.28
CA LEU A 514 -35.68 21.61 -8.16
C LEU A 514 -37.18 21.90 -8.31
N VAL A 515 -37.62 22.25 -9.51
CA VAL A 515 -39.04 22.52 -9.80
C VAL A 515 -39.84 21.23 -9.72
N SER A 516 -39.33 20.13 -10.29
CA SER A 516 -39.95 18.80 -10.22
C SER A 516 -40.14 18.34 -8.79
N ALA A 517 -39.09 18.50 -7.96
CA ALA A 517 -39.14 18.17 -6.54
C ALA A 517 -40.13 19.05 -5.78
N SER A 518 -40.21 20.34 -6.09
CA SER A 518 -41.16 21.27 -5.48
C SER A 518 -42.61 20.90 -5.82
N VAL A 519 -42.90 20.62 -7.08
CA VAL A 519 -44.24 20.20 -7.54
C VAL A 519 -44.62 18.88 -6.89
N LEU A 520 -43.71 17.89 -6.90
CA LEU A 520 -43.96 16.59 -6.30
C LEU A 520 -44.19 16.68 -4.78
N SER A 521 -43.38 17.47 -4.06
CA SER A 521 -43.54 17.72 -2.62
C SER A 521 -44.93 18.27 -2.30
N LYS A 522 -45.41 19.24 -3.10
CA LYS A 522 -46.70 19.90 -2.93
C LYS A 522 -47.88 18.98 -3.23
N LEU A 523 -47.79 18.23 -4.33
CA LEU A 523 -48.83 17.27 -4.70
C LEU A 523 -48.95 16.13 -3.69
N LEU A 524 -47.84 15.66 -3.11
CA LEU A 524 -47.86 14.65 -2.05
C LEU A 524 -48.44 15.15 -0.72
N GLN A 525 -48.44 16.48 -0.51
CA GLN A 525 -49.11 17.15 0.61
C GLN A 525 -50.59 17.49 0.30
N GLU A 526 -51.09 17.15 -0.89
CA GLU A 526 -52.41 17.58 -1.40
C GLU A 526 -52.55 19.12 -1.54
N ASP A 527 -51.43 19.85 -1.64
CA ASP A 527 -51.36 21.30 -1.87
C ASP A 527 -51.31 21.60 -3.38
N ASN A 528 -52.45 21.44 -4.05
CA ASN A 528 -52.57 21.64 -5.50
C ASN A 528 -52.32 23.09 -5.93
N GLU A 529 -52.78 24.07 -5.13
CA GLU A 529 -52.55 25.49 -5.36
C GLU A 529 -51.05 25.84 -5.26
N GLY A 530 -50.35 25.30 -4.26
CA GLY A 530 -48.91 25.47 -4.13
C GLY A 530 -48.12 24.81 -5.25
N ALA A 531 -48.57 23.65 -5.74
CA ALA A 531 -47.98 22.98 -6.91
C ALA A 531 -48.14 23.83 -8.18
N LEU A 532 -49.34 24.39 -8.40
CA LEU A 532 -49.63 25.25 -9.54
C LEU A 532 -48.83 26.56 -9.47
N ALA A 533 -48.73 27.18 -8.29
CA ALA A 533 -47.92 28.36 -8.08
C ALA A 533 -46.43 28.12 -8.38
N ALA A 534 -45.90 26.94 -8.03
CA ALA A 534 -44.52 26.57 -8.36
C ALA A 534 -44.29 26.42 -9.88
N LEU A 535 -45.27 25.87 -10.60
CA LEU A 535 -45.23 25.78 -12.07
C LEU A 535 -45.31 27.15 -12.73
N HIS A 536 -46.20 28.03 -12.26
CA HIS A 536 -46.28 29.41 -12.74
C HIS A 536 -44.99 30.19 -12.47
N ALA A 537 -44.36 30.00 -11.31
CA ALA A 537 -43.10 30.66 -11.00
C ALA A 537 -41.93 30.20 -11.90
N HIS A 538 -42.01 28.97 -12.44
CA HIS A 538 -41.02 28.44 -13.39
C HIS A 538 -41.22 28.98 -14.82
N VAL A 539 -42.47 29.31 -15.19
CA VAL A 539 -42.82 29.79 -16.52
C VAL A 539 -42.99 31.31 -16.51
N SER A 540 -42.04 32.04 -17.11
CA SER A 540 -42.03 33.51 -17.12
C SER A 540 -43.07 34.17 -18.05
N THR A 541 -43.85 33.41 -18.82
CA THR A 541 -44.77 33.93 -19.86
C THR A 541 -46.19 33.40 -19.70
N SER A 542 -47.18 34.24 -20.00
CA SER A 542 -48.61 33.88 -20.00
C SER A 542 -49.04 33.04 -21.20
N GLU A 543 -48.23 33.00 -22.26
CA GLU A 543 -48.49 32.19 -23.46
C GLU A 543 -47.47 31.03 -23.58
N PRO A 544 -47.93 29.80 -23.89
CA PRO A 544 -47.06 28.65 -24.01
C PRO A 544 -46.30 28.66 -25.36
N SER A 545 -45.00 28.89 -25.32
CA SER A 545 -44.12 28.62 -26.47
C SER A 545 -43.75 27.14 -26.56
N ALA A 546 -43.26 26.68 -27.73
CA ALA A 546 -42.74 25.32 -27.89
C ALA A 546 -41.59 24.99 -26.92
N GLU A 547 -40.86 26.02 -26.46
CA GLU A 547 -39.78 25.90 -25.48
C GLU A 547 -40.32 25.75 -24.05
N VAL A 548 -41.37 26.50 -23.70
CA VAL A 548 -42.09 26.36 -22.43
C VAL A 548 -42.69 24.96 -22.30
N LYS A 549 -43.34 24.47 -23.37
CA LYS A 549 -43.90 23.11 -23.38
C LYS A 549 -42.83 22.05 -23.17
N ARG A 550 -41.70 22.15 -23.87
CA ARG A 550 -40.56 21.22 -23.69
C ARG A 550 -39.98 21.27 -22.27
N SER A 551 -39.89 22.47 -21.68
CA SER A 551 -39.42 22.67 -20.31
C SER A 551 -40.38 22.00 -19.30
N LEU A 552 -41.69 22.23 -19.43
CA LEU A 552 -42.72 21.61 -18.59
C LEU A 552 -42.73 20.08 -18.71
N THR A 553 -42.65 19.54 -19.93
CA THR A 553 -42.51 18.09 -20.15
C THR A 553 -41.27 17.55 -19.43
N GLY A 554 -40.13 18.25 -19.51
CA GLY A 554 -38.91 17.87 -18.80
C GLY A 554 -39.05 17.88 -17.26
N VAL A 555 -39.84 18.81 -16.71
CA VAL A 555 -40.19 18.83 -15.28
C VAL A 555 -41.02 17.60 -14.90
N PHE A 556 -42.05 17.26 -15.67
CA PHE A 556 -42.90 16.10 -15.36
C PHE A 556 -42.18 14.77 -15.56
N ASP A 557 -41.37 14.63 -16.61
CA ASP A 557 -40.50 13.45 -16.81
C ASP A 557 -39.53 13.29 -15.63
N THR A 558 -38.90 14.39 -15.18
CA THR A 558 -37.99 14.36 -14.02
C THR A 558 -38.73 14.01 -12.72
N ALA A 559 -39.97 14.48 -12.53
CA ALA A 559 -40.79 14.13 -11.38
C ALA A 559 -41.15 12.63 -11.34
N LEU A 560 -41.46 12.02 -12.50
CA LEU A 560 -41.68 10.57 -12.62
C LEU A 560 -40.43 9.77 -12.24
N VAL A 561 -39.26 10.20 -12.70
CA VAL A 561 -37.97 9.56 -12.36
C VAL A 561 -37.64 9.71 -10.88
N LEU A 562 -37.82 10.90 -10.30
CA LEU A 562 -37.59 11.16 -8.87
C LEU A 562 -38.45 10.26 -7.98
N LEU A 563 -39.73 10.11 -8.30
CA LEU A 563 -40.62 9.24 -7.53
C LEU A 563 -40.25 7.75 -7.70
N SER A 564 -39.79 7.35 -8.89
CA SER A 564 -39.34 5.98 -9.17
C SER A 564 -38.07 5.59 -8.39
N LEU A 565 -37.23 6.57 -8.03
CA LEU A 565 -36.04 6.36 -7.20
C LEU A 565 -36.36 6.06 -5.73
N THR A 566 -37.60 6.29 -5.27
CA THR A 566 -38.01 6.07 -3.87
C THR A 566 -38.34 4.60 -3.58
N GLY A 567 -38.26 4.21 -2.31
CA GLY A 567 -38.62 2.86 -1.85
C GLY A 567 -37.62 1.76 -2.23
N MET A 568 -36.38 2.15 -2.59
CA MET A 568 -35.31 1.23 -3.01
C MET A 568 -34.27 0.97 -1.90
N GLU A 569 -34.67 1.10 -0.63
CA GLU A 569 -33.78 1.01 0.55
C GLU A 569 -33.02 -0.33 0.64
N HIS A 570 -33.64 -1.41 0.14
CA HIS A 570 -33.08 -2.76 0.11
C HIS A 570 -31.80 -2.88 -0.75
N LEU A 571 -31.53 -1.92 -1.65
CA LEU A 571 -30.31 -1.90 -2.44
C LEU A 571 -29.08 -1.43 -1.65
N HIS A 572 -29.26 -0.76 -0.52
CA HIS A 572 -28.18 -0.19 0.32
C HIS A 572 -27.18 0.72 -0.44
N GLU A 573 -27.58 1.25 -1.60
CA GLU A 573 -26.75 2.08 -2.50
C GLU A 573 -27.54 3.27 -3.11
N PRO A 574 -28.22 4.11 -2.30
CA PRO A 574 -29.14 5.14 -2.80
C PRO A 574 -28.46 6.20 -3.68
N ILE A 575 -27.27 6.68 -3.30
CA ILE A 575 -26.53 7.70 -4.07
C ILE A 575 -26.07 7.16 -5.42
N LEU A 576 -25.64 5.90 -5.42
CA LEU A 576 -25.16 5.20 -6.60
C LEU A 576 -26.29 4.84 -7.57
N LEU A 577 -27.49 4.56 -7.05
CA LEU A 577 -28.71 4.41 -7.84
C LEU A 577 -29.11 5.73 -8.51
N VAL A 578 -29.19 6.82 -7.74
CA VAL A 578 -29.49 8.17 -8.26
C VAL A 578 -28.51 8.55 -9.37
N TYR A 579 -27.22 8.26 -9.16
CA TYR A 579 -26.18 8.48 -10.14
C TYR A 579 -26.37 7.70 -11.44
N ASP A 580 -26.61 6.39 -11.34
CA ASP A 580 -26.72 5.52 -12.53
C ASP A 580 -27.99 5.81 -13.34
N VAL A 581 -29.07 6.25 -12.69
CA VAL A 581 -30.37 6.53 -13.34
C VAL A 581 -30.42 7.93 -13.96
N LEU A 582 -29.83 8.94 -13.31
CA LEU A 582 -29.81 10.32 -13.82
C LEU A 582 -28.56 10.65 -14.65
N GLU A 583 -27.66 9.67 -14.83
CA GLU A 583 -26.47 9.72 -15.71
C GLU A 583 -25.58 10.97 -15.54
N PHE A 584 -25.29 11.37 -14.30
CA PHE A 584 -24.41 12.52 -14.06
C PHE A 584 -22.96 12.23 -14.54
N SER A 585 -22.25 13.23 -15.03
CA SER A 585 -20.88 13.07 -15.57
C SER A 585 -19.75 13.21 -14.53
N CYS A 586 -20.06 13.69 -13.32
CA CYS A 586 -19.04 14.15 -12.36
C CYS A 586 -18.49 13.09 -11.40
N LEU A 587 -19.22 11.98 -11.18
CA LEU A 587 -18.80 10.94 -10.22
C LEU A 587 -17.76 9.99 -10.84
N ASP A 588 -17.60 9.95 -12.17
CA ASP A 588 -16.60 9.10 -12.85
C ASP A 588 -15.14 9.40 -12.45
N GLN A 589 -14.86 10.62 -11.99
CA GLN A 589 -13.54 11.03 -11.49
C GLN A 589 -13.36 10.69 -9.99
N VAL A 590 -14.43 10.75 -9.20
CA VAL A 590 -14.44 10.53 -7.74
C VAL A 590 -14.56 9.04 -7.40
N VAL A 591 -15.30 8.28 -8.21
CA VAL A 591 -15.51 6.83 -8.13
C VAL A 591 -14.36 6.06 -8.79
N SER A 592 -13.35 6.75 -9.35
CA SER A 592 -12.17 6.13 -9.99
C SER A 592 -11.38 5.13 -9.10
N GLY A 593 -11.58 5.16 -7.78
CA GLY A 593 -11.09 4.15 -6.84
C GLY A 593 -11.89 2.83 -6.82
N LEU A 594 -13.12 2.81 -7.32
CA LEU A 594 -13.93 1.64 -7.63
C LEU A 594 -13.70 1.28 -9.11
N LYS A 595 -12.52 0.70 -9.39
CA LYS A 595 -12.05 0.19 -10.71
C LYS A 595 -13.04 0.36 -11.87
N LYS A 596 -12.70 1.30 -12.75
CA LYS A 596 -13.33 1.78 -14.01
C LYS A 596 -13.81 0.73 -15.05
N GLY A 597 -14.04 -0.53 -14.68
CA GLY A 597 -14.52 -1.56 -15.61
C GLY A 597 -15.20 -2.77 -14.96
N THR A 598 -15.58 -2.72 -13.67
CA THR A 598 -16.17 -3.90 -12.98
C THR A 598 -17.48 -3.63 -12.23
N ARG A 599 -17.91 -2.37 -12.10
CA ARG A 599 -19.19 -2.04 -11.45
C ARG A 599 -20.33 -2.26 -12.46
N LYS A 600 -21.27 -3.15 -12.14
CA LYS A 600 -22.54 -3.27 -12.87
C LYS A 600 -23.40 -2.04 -12.54
N ARG A 601 -23.91 -1.34 -13.56
CA ARG A 601 -24.88 -0.25 -13.36
C ARG A 601 -26.11 -0.80 -12.64
N LEU A 602 -26.60 -0.06 -11.64
CA LEU A 602 -27.87 -0.34 -10.99
C LEU A 602 -29.02 0.09 -11.89
N TYR A 603 -30.13 -0.63 -11.78
CA TYR A 603 -31.37 -0.32 -12.48
C TYR A 603 -32.55 -0.51 -11.54
N ILE A 604 -33.64 0.21 -11.81
CA ILE A 604 -34.89 0.09 -11.08
C ILE A 604 -35.74 -0.98 -11.81
N PRO A 605 -36.30 -1.98 -11.11
CA PRO A 605 -37.18 -2.97 -11.72
C PRO A 605 -38.37 -2.30 -12.43
N ALA A 606 -38.69 -2.74 -13.65
CA ALA A 606 -39.75 -2.13 -14.44
C ALA A 606 -41.13 -2.14 -13.75
N SER A 607 -41.41 -3.15 -12.94
CA SER A 607 -42.63 -3.23 -12.13
C SER A 607 -42.71 -2.12 -11.08
N HIS A 608 -41.59 -1.80 -10.42
CA HIS A 608 -41.51 -0.73 -9.43
C HIS A 608 -41.63 0.65 -10.08
N VAL A 609 -40.94 0.86 -11.20
CA VAL A 609 -41.08 2.09 -12.00
C VAL A 609 -42.54 2.30 -12.35
N LYS A 610 -43.21 1.28 -12.90
CA LYS A 610 -44.62 1.37 -13.27
C LYS A 610 -45.53 1.69 -12.09
N GLU A 611 -45.31 1.07 -10.94
CA GLU A 611 -46.09 1.35 -9.73
C GLU A 611 -45.96 2.82 -9.31
N LYS A 612 -44.73 3.35 -9.26
CA LYS A 612 -44.48 4.74 -8.87
C LYS A 612 -45.01 5.74 -9.91
N GLU A 613 -44.84 5.46 -11.19
CA GLU A 613 -45.40 6.28 -12.27
C GLU A 613 -46.93 6.34 -12.23
N VAL A 614 -47.61 5.23 -11.87
CA VAL A 614 -49.07 5.23 -11.66
C VAL A 614 -49.48 6.15 -10.51
N VAL A 615 -48.71 6.19 -9.42
CA VAL A 615 -48.97 7.13 -8.31
C VAL A 615 -48.83 8.58 -8.79
N ALA A 616 -47.75 8.91 -9.49
CA ALA A 616 -47.54 10.25 -10.05
C ALA A 616 -48.64 10.64 -11.05
N ALA A 617 -49.03 9.74 -11.96
CA ALA A 617 -50.09 9.97 -12.93
C ALA A 617 -51.42 10.32 -12.26
N LYS A 618 -51.77 9.66 -11.16
CA LYS A 618 -52.97 9.98 -10.37
C LYS A 618 -52.86 11.35 -9.70
N LEU A 619 -51.71 11.72 -9.16
CA LEU A 619 -51.49 13.05 -8.58
C LEU A 619 -51.60 14.15 -9.63
N PHE A 620 -51.00 13.96 -10.80
CA PHE A 620 -51.10 14.89 -11.92
C PHE A 620 -52.54 15.01 -12.44
N GLY A 621 -53.27 13.90 -12.55
CA GLY A 621 -54.67 13.92 -12.97
C GLY A 621 -55.54 14.69 -11.99
N ARG A 622 -55.35 14.49 -10.68
CA ARG A 622 -56.06 15.26 -9.64
C ARG A 622 -55.79 16.75 -9.76
N LEU A 623 -54.53 17.17 -9.94
CA LEU A 623 -54.19 18.58 -10.15
C LEU A 623 -54.96 19.17 -11.33
N THR A 624 -55.05 18.43 -12.45
CA THR A 624 -55.83 18.85 -13.62
C THR A 624 -57.31 19.00 -13.30
N SER A 625 -57.91 18.03 -12.59
CA SER A 625 -59.33 18.05 -12.27
C SER A 625 -59.72 19.20 -11.31
N THR A 626 -58.86 19.52 -10.32
CA THR A 626 -59.23 20.44 -9.24
C THR A 626 -58.80 21.88 -9.48
N SER A 627 -57.67 22.11 -10.15
CA SER A 627 -57.00 23.41 -10.17
C SER A 627 -56.73 23.96 -11.57
N LEU A 628 -56.90 23.16 -12.64
CA LEU A 628 -56.73 23.61 -14.03
C LEU A 628 -58.08 23.82 -14.76
N THR A 629 -59.10 24.28 -14.03
CA THR A 629 -60.45 24.53 -14.57
C THR A 629 -60.62 25.93 -15.19
N GLY A 630 -59.60 26.79 -15.10
CA GLY A 630 -59.64 28.21 -15.43
C GLY A 630 -59.51 28.55 -16.92
N GLY A 631 -59.04 27.59 -17.74
CA GLY A 631 -59.01 27.72 -19.21
C GLY A 631 -57.98 28.72 -19.73
N THR A 632 -56.94 29.05 -18.95
CA THR A 632 -55.84 29.86 -19.47
C THR A 632 -54.95 29.03 -20.40
N ALA A 633 -54.38 29.66 -21.44
CA ALA A 633 -53.50 28.96 -22.39
C ALA A 633 -52.29 28.28 -21.70
N LEU A 634 -51.82 28.84 -20.60
CA LEU A 634 -50.76 28.26 -19.78
C LEU A 634 -51.23 27.03 -18.99
N GLU A 635 -52.42 27.06 -18.39
CA GLU A 635 -53.02 25.90 -17.71
C GLU A 635 -53.27 24.74 -18.69
N GLU A 636 -53.76 25.03 -19.89
CA GLU A 636 -53.90 24.05 -20.97
C GLU A 636 -52.53 23.48 -21.37
N GLY A 637 -51.51 24.34 -21.46
CA GLY A 637 -50.11 23.95 -21.69
C GLY A 637 -49.55 23.00 -20.62
N ILE A 638 -49.85 23.27 -19.34
CA ILE A 638 -49.45 22.44 -18.20
C ILE A 638 -50.17 21.08 -18.25
N ALA A 639 -51.49 21.06 -18.47
CA ALA A 639 -52.27 19.83 -18.59
C ALA A 639 -51.82 18.96 -19.76
N MET A 640 -51.52 19.57 -20.92
CA MET A 640 -50.96 18.88 -22.07
C MET A 640 -49.58 18.28 -21.77
N ALA A 641 -48.69 19.03 -21.12
CA ALA A 641 -47.36 18.54 -20.77
C ALA A 641 -47.40 17.35 -19.79
N MET A 642 -48.31 17.37 -18.80
CA MET A 642 -48.54 16.22 -17.91
C MET A 642 -49.06 15.00 -18.67
N GLY A 643 -50.07 15.19 -19.53
CA GLY A 643 -50.65 14.11 -20.33
C GLY A 643 -49.63 13.48 -21.29
N GLU A 644 -48.80 14.29 -21.95
CA GLU A 644 -47.73 13.81 -22.83
C GLU A 644 -46.67 13.00 -22.08
N SER A 645 -46.25 13.47 -20.90
CA SER A 645 -45.25 12.78 -20.06
C SER A 645 -45.80 11.44 -19.54
N CYS A 646 -47.05 11.42 -19.05
CA CYS A 646 -47.72 10.20 -18.60
C CYS A 646 -47.95 9.20 -19.75
N THR A 647 -48.31 9.69 -20.94
CA THR A 647 -48.49 8.84 -22.13
C THR A 647 -47.17 8.22 -22.57
N ARG A 648 -46.07 8.99 -22.53
CA ARG A 648 -44.72 8.50 -22.84
C ARG A 648 -44.24 7.44 -21.84
N ALA A 649 -44.53 7.63 -20.56
CA ALA A 649 -44.29 6.65 -19.50
C ALA A 649 -45.28 5.45 -19.54
N GLY A 650 -46.27 5.47 -20.44
CA GLY A 650 -47.26 4.42 -20.59
C GLY A 650 -48.31 4.36 -19.47
N VAL A 651 -48.39 5.36 -18.59
CA VAL A 651 -49.39 5.54 -17.51
C VAL A 651 -50.46 6.59 -17.87
N GLY A 652 -50.62 6.87 -19.17
CA GLY A 652 -51.64 7.78 -19.68
C GLY A 652 -53.07 7.43 -19.26
N PRO A 653 -53.51 6.16 -19.32
CA PRO A 653 -54.86 5.79 -18.89
C PRO A 653 -55.16 6.16 -17.43
N GLU A 654 -54.20 5.96 -16.53
CA GLU A 654 -54.33 6.29 -15.11
C GLU A 654 -54.39 7.81 -14.88
N TYR A 655 -53.62 8.59 -15.65
CA TYR A 655 -53.70 10.05 -15.65
C TYR A 655 -55.08 10.54 -16.10
N PHE A 656 -55.53 10.12 -17.29
CA PHE A 656 -56.82 10.58 -17.85
C PHE A 656 -58.00 10.12 -17.01
N SER A 657 -57.93 8.92 -16.43
CA SER A 657 -58.94 8.48 -15.47
C SER A 657 -58.99 9.41 -14.26
N ALA A 658 -57.86 9.83 -13.70
CA ALA A 658 -57.87 10.74 -12.55
C ALA A 658 -58.21 12.20 -12.90
N ALA A 659 -57.98 12.62 -14.15
CA ALA A 659 -58.22 13.99 -14.62
C ALA A 659 -59.68 14.28 -15.02
N PHE A 660 -60.43 13.24 -15.39
CA PHE A 660 -61.82 13.36 -15.90
C PHE A 660 -62.85 12.63 -15.03
N ILE A 661 -62.50 12.28 -13.79
CA ILE A 661 -63.43 11.95 -12.71
C ILE A 661 -63.83 13.27 -12.04
#